data_AF-A0A850AZB1-F1
#
_entry.id   AF-A0A850AZB1-F1
#
_cell.length_a   1.000
_cell.length_b   1.000
_cell.length_c   1.000
_cell.angle_alpha   90.00
_cell.angle_beta   90.00
_cell.angle_gamma   90.00
#
_symmetry.space_group_name_H-M   'P 1'
#
loop_
_entity.id
_entity.type
_entity.pdbx_description
1 polymer ?
#
loop_
_entity_poly.entity_id
_entity_poly.type
_entity_poly.pdbx_seq_one_letter_code
_entity_poly.pdbx_strand_id
1 'polypeptide(L)'
;MRTISLSVMALAAALLLAMPDADAQSKTRPRPGAPVVNKSVYTYNGIAVLGYAPSTSLRAIDPKSGRSAWAGVIGNRSITVVKLPHGAYRLQASDEFKIISQNIVDSDAAGPRPKPVVPKPAARRTLAPGPLAIIPIPWVADSTFANNPPSLLSRHTVFSGVATRLKAVVQGGTPPYTVDWDPGDGSPIISTPGVVDGYNGAAASHTYTLPVGTPVTAKITVTDAAAAVAVGYYYIIVGSPTVRADRIARSTDEGLWYLHTQISRIDGYATAPHPAADIGYIEQYGLGSGGVNIGPSAMAAVCFENLGRSITGGKNFSNDPTKDGYVDDLNRLINWLTDAGNLAQVATAMKTFATFGPFNPDTHGPGGVPNGLCLISQSTPVYEGGMHMQALAQAGYVAAPIPNRIDYPTYHALLEDFVDGFQYIQAEGGSWEGGARYYATPYDSDGSAVGWYAIGLAAAQQAHLATPIPGPGFPMIDTAPTFKSALDLWLTNNSNTDAITVYGSTDRRTGGYRGLHRYGGQDYEPGYHYENAAKTGGGLVGLHYVGAPVTDPRVEGALSYLYRSFFIPDVQMGWSSARDAYSMYNMFKGLNAYNIITLTDPMGGPGVDMDGVANWSGAWFDILADFIVGAAPALGPPTDLGHQAWTGNASLTSHAYSWTDDGHYEPTGTRSGVHAPMTIPEWGMAASDSSAYINLVTPWDILVSQSTVFTPKPVAVISRPSDPAGETYIPDEVGGVDYYATFDPGGN
;
A
#
# COMPACT_ATOMS: atom_id res chain seq x y z
N MET A 1 18.15 1.96 52.24
CA MET A 1 19.24 2.16 51.27
C MET A 1 18.96 3.45 50.55
N ARG A 2 19.83 4.43 50.76
CA ARG A 2 19.67 5.85 50.43
C ARG A 2 20.69 6.21 49.34
N THR A 3 20.26 7.00 48.36
CA THR A 3 21.02 7.98 47.58
C THR A 3 22.07 7.49 46.57
N ILE A 4 21.73 7.46 45.27
CA ILE A 4 22.58 7.96 44.17
C ILE A 4 21.65 8.44 43.05
N SER A 5 21.61 9.76 42.80
CA SER A 5 21.50 10.40 41.48
C SER A 5 21.22 11.89 41.62
N LEU A 6 22.27 12.65 41.92
CA LEU A 6 22.28 14.12 41.82
C LEU A 6 23.59 14.65 41.22
N SER A 7 24.34 13.80 40.52
CA SER A 7 25.74 14.09 40.15
C SER A 7 25.99 14.39 38.67
N VAL A 8 24.96 14.40 37.82
CA VAL A 8 25.14 14.66 36.36
C VAL A 8 24.85 16.12 35.99
N MET A 9 23.98 16.83 36.71
CA MET A 9 23.73 18.25 36.46
C MET A 9 24.80 19.20 37.04
N ALA A 10 25.50 18.79 38.10
CA ALA A 10 26.56 19.61 38.71
C ALA A 10 27.83 19.67 37.84
N LEU A 11 28.10 18.65 37.02
CA LEU A 11 29.29 18.59 36.17
C LEU A 11 29.17 19.48 34.91
N ALA A 12 27.94 19.67 34.39
CA ALA A 12 27.67 20.56 33.27
C ALA A 12 27.72 22.05 33.66
N ALA A 13 27.26 22.39 34.87
CA ALA A 13 27.35 23.76 35.39
C ALA A 13 28.79 24.16 35.76
N ALA A 14 29.61 23.22 36.24
CA ALA A 14 31.02 23.46 36.56
C ALA A 14 31.90 23.65 35.30
N LEU A 15 31.54 23.02 34.17
CA LEU A 15 32.27 23.22 32.90
C LEU A 15 31.94 24.56 32.21
N LEU A 16 30.77 25.14 32.46
CA LEU A 16 30.40 26.47 31.94
C LEU A 16 30.97 27.63 32.74
N LEU A 17 31.38 27.41 34.00
CA LEU A 17 31.95 28.43 34.89
C LEU A 17 33.48 28.45 34.92
N ALA A 18 34.15 27.59 34.16
CA ALA A 18 35.61 27.49 34.09
C ALA A 18 36.23 28.00 32.77
N MET A 19 35.54 28.87 32.04
CA MET A 19 36.16 29.62 30.95
C MET A 19 36.77 30.90 31.52
N PRO A 20 38.08 31.18 31.31
CA PRO A 20 38.69 32.40 31.82
C PRO A 20 38.03 33.63 31.17
N ASP A 21 37.75 34.63 31.99
CA ASP A 21 37.55 36.02 31.57
C ASP A 21 38.72 36.44 30.67
N ALA A 22 38.47 36.48 29.36
CA ALA A 22 39.34 37.10 28.38
C ALA A 22 38.80 38.49 28.04
N ASP A 23 38.58 39.31 29.07
CA ASP A 23 38.33 40.74 28.92
C ASP A 23 39.60 41.52 29.31
N ALA A 24 40.67 41.34 28.52
CA ALA A 24 41.82 42.22 28.53
C ALA A 24 42.60 42.11 27.20
N GLN A 25 42.59 43.22 26.46
CA GLN A 25 43.52 43.55 25.37
C GLN A 25 43.42 42.71 24.08
N SER A 26 42.77 43.25 23.05
CA SER A 26 43.49 44.02 22.04
C SER A 26 42.54 44.72 21.08
N LYS A 27 42.71 46.04 20.95
CA LYS A 27 42.35 46.78 19.73
C LYS A 27 43.29 46.31 18.62
N THR A 28 43.05 45.13 18.03
CA THR A 28 43.75 44.72 16.82
C THR A 28 42.90 45.10 15.62
N ARG A 29 43.44 45.99 14.78
CA ARG A 29 42.94 46.25 13.43
C ARG A 29 42.78 44.92 12.68
N PRO A 30 41.82 44.82 11.74
CA PRO A 30 41.66 43.62 10.92
C PRO A 30 43.01 43.26 10.28
N ARG A 31 43.51 42.04 10.56
CA ARG A 31 44.70 41.51 9.90
C ARG A 31 44.39 41.41 8.40
N PRO A 32 45.14 42.08 7.51
CA PRO A 32 45.04 41.82 6.09
C PRO A 32 45.52 40.39 5.85
N GLY A 33 44.62 39.48 5.47
CA GLY A 33 44.96 38.09 5.12
C GLY A 33 44.26 36.97 5.90
N ALA A 34 43.18 37.23 6.65
CA ALA A 34 42.34 36.13 7.14
C ALA A 34 41.76 35.34 5.95
N PRO A 35 41.74 33.99 6.00
CA PRO A 35 41.25 33.17 4.90
C PRO A 35 39.76 33.43 4.66
N VAL A 36 39.41 33.86 3.45
CA VAL A 36 38.01 34.03 3.05
C VAL A 36 37.35 32.66 3.01
N VAL A 37 36.40 32.44 3.93
CA VAL A 37 35.61 31.20 3.94
C VAL A 37 34.61 31.28 2.79
N ASN A 38 34.75 30.36 1.83
CA ASN A 38 33.83 30.21 0.70
C ASN A 38 32.92 28.99 0.93
N LYS A 39 31.59 29.20 0.90
CA LYS A 39 30.61 28.09 0.92
C LYS A 39 29.56 28.30 -0.17
N SER A 40 29.18 27.24 -0.87
CA SER A 40 28.06 27.28 -1.82
C SER A 40 26.75 26.96 -1.09
N VAL A 41 25.69 27.68 -1.42
CA VAL A 41 24.35 27.46 -0.87
C VAL A 41 23.30 27.59 -1.98
N TYR A 42 22.22 26.82 -1.89
CA TYR A 42 21.01 27.01 -2.69
C TYR A 42 19.89 27.47 -1.76
N THR A 43 19.11 28.47 -2.16
CA THR A 43 18.00 28.97 -1.35
C THR A 43 16.82 29.41 -2.20
N TYR A 44 15.61 29.24 -1.67
CA TYR A 44 14.35 29.68 -2.28
C TYR A 44 13.95 31.10 -1.83
N ASN A 45 14.19 31.48 -0.56
CA ASN A 45 13.76 32.78 0.01
C ASN A 45 14.72 33.37 1.07
N GLY A 46 15.97 32.91 1.11
CA GLY A 46 17.00 33.38 2.04
C GLY A 46 17.55 32.30 2.96
N ILE A 47 18.50 32.71 3.79
CA ILE A 47 19.24 31.83 4.71
C ILE A 47 19.33 32.47 6.09
N ALA A 48 19.43 31.68 7.15
CA ALA A 48 19.83 32.17 8.47
C ALA A 48 21.27 31.76 8.74
N VAL A 49 22.06 32.71 9.21
CA VAL A 49 23.49 32.56 9.48
C VAL A 49 23.85 33.06 10.86
N LEU A 50 24.75 32.35 11.54
CA LEU A 50 25.31 32.68 12.83
C LEU A 50 26.79 33.03 12.69
N GLY A 51 27.19 34.24 13.08
CA GLY A 51 28.59 34.69 13.11
C GLY A 51 29.27 34.34 14.42
N TYR A 52 30.54 33.92 14.37
CA TYR A 52 31.31 33.57 15.57
C TYR A 52 32.27 34.68 16.04
N ALA A 53 32.61 35.65 15.18
CA ALA A 53 33.47 36.77 15.52
C ALA A 53 32.65 38.01 15.98
N PRO A 54 33.28 38.99 16.66
CA PRO A 54 32.66 40.28 16.99
C PRO A 54 31.99 40.97 15.81
N SER A 55 32.59 40.83 14.63
CA SER A 55 32.06 41.32 13.35
C SER A 55 32.56 40.43 12.21
N THR A 56 31.67 39.62 11.63
CA THR A 56 32.00 38.86 10.42
C THR A 56 31.34 39.53 9.23
N SER A 57 32.11 40.06 8.27
CA SER A 57 31.51 40.54 7.02
C SER A 57 31.12 39.33 6.17
N LEU A 58 29.87 39.26 5.72
CA LEU A 58 29.36 38.20 4.87
C LEU A 58 28.82 38.78 3.55
N ARG A 59 29.17 38.16 2.43
CA ARG A 59 28.64 38.46 1.09
C ARG A 59 28.05 37.21 0.47
N ALA A 60 26.86 37.32 -0.12
CA ALA A 60 26.29 36.29 -0.98
C ALA A 60 26.46 36.73 -2.44
N ILE A 61 27.21 35.95 -3.21
CA ILE A 61 27.56 36.25 -4.60
C ILE A 61 26.78 35.30 -5.51
N ASP A 62 26.02 35.85 -6.44
CA ASP A 62 25.37 35.05 -7.48
C ASP A 62 26.45 34.53 -8.46
N PRO A 63 26.61 33.20 -8.60
CA PRO A 63 27.64 32.62 -9.45
C PRO A 63 27.43 32.92 -10.94
N LYS A 64 26.22 33.27 -11.39
CA LYS A 64 25.94 33.61 -12.79
C LYS A 64 26.40 35.03 -13.13
N SER A 65 26.07 36.00 -12.28
CA SER A 65 26.39 37.40 -12.53
C SER A 65 27.73 37.84 -11.94
N GLY A 66 28.30 37.09 -11.00
CA GLY A 66 29.47 37.50 -10.20
C GLY A 66 29.20 38.68 -9.28
N ARG A 67 27.95 39.16 -9.19
CA ARG A 67 27.55 40.31 -8.36
C ARG A 67 27.14 39.85 -6.98
N SER A 68 27.38 40.72 -5.98
CA SER A 68 26.87 40.51 -4.63
C SER A 68 25.36 40.69 -4.64
N ALA A 69 24.61 39.62 -4.40
CA ALA A 69 23.16 39.67 -4.19
C ALA A 69 22.82 40.20 -2.80
N TRP A 70 23.72 40.01 -1.85
CA TRP A 70 23.62 40.58 -0.51
C TRP A 70 25.01 40.81 0.09
N ALA A 71 25.15 41.81 0.96
CA ALA A 71 26.35 42.07 1.75
C ALA A 71 25.97 42.70 3.10
N GLY A 72 26.55 42.21 4.20
CA GLY A 72 26.29 42.74 5.53
C GLY A 72 27.31 42.26 6.55
N VAL A 73 27.19 42.73 7.79
CA VAL A 73 28.00 42.28 8.92
C VAL A 73 27.11 41.47 9.84
N ILE A 74 27.52 40.25 10.16
CA ILE A 74 26.87 39.40 11.17
C ILE A 74 27.65 39.51 12.48
N GLY A 75 26.95 39.84 13.56
CA GLY A 75 27.54 40.10 14.88
C GLY A 75 27.82 38.83 15.69
N ASN A 76 28.57 38.99 16.79
CA ASN A 76 28.94 37.92 17.71
C ASN A 76 27.71 37.14 18.20
N ARG A 77 27.59 35.87 17.79
CA ARG A 77 26.49 34.97 18.16
C ARG A 77 25.10 35.50 17.81
N SER A 78 25.01 36.42 16.85
CA SER A 78 23.73 36.95 16.36
C SER A 78 23.26 36.14 15.17
N ILE A 79 22.02 35.66 15.22
CA ILE A 79 21.38 35.06 14.04
C ILE A 79 20.97 36.19 13.11
N THR A 80 21.47 36.18 11.88
CA THR A 80 21.09 37.14 10.83
C THR A 80 20.35 36.41 9.72
N VAL A 81 19.16 36.91 9.37
CA VAL A 81 18.40 36.44 8.21
C VAL A 81 18.86 37.21 6.98
N VAL A 82 19.35 36.48 5.99
CA VAL A 82 19.84 37.00 4.72
C VAL A 82 18.82 36.66 3.65
N LYS A 83 17.96 37.63 3.30
CA LYS A 83 16.97 37.48 2.24
C LYS A 83 17.68 37.41 0.89
N LEU A 84 17.51 36.31 0.18
CA LEU A 84 18.10 36.06 -1.13
C LEU A 84 17.00 35.57 -2.08
N PRO A 85 16.95 36.05 -3.32
CA PRO A 85 16.08 35.48 -4.35
C PRO A 85 16.36 33.99 -4.56
N HIS A 86 15.39 33.26 -5.11
CA HIS A 86 15.56 31.85 -5.47
C HIS A 86 16.80 31.64 -6.37
N GLY A 87 17.77 30.85 -5.90
CA GLY A 87 18.96 30.50 -6.68
C GLY A 87 20.14 29.95 -5.86
N ALA A 88 21.22 29.65 -6.58
CA ALA A 88 22.51 29.27 -5.99
C ALA A 88 23.34 30.52 -5.69
N TYR A 89 24.06 30.52 -4.56
CA TYR A 89 24.95 31.62 -4.14
C TYR A 89 26.26 31.07 -3.58
N ARG A 90 27.34 31.85 -3.75
CA ARG A 90 28.61 31.67 -3.06
C ARG A 90 28.69 32.64 -1.90
N LEU A 91 28.75 32.13 -0.68
CA LEU A 91 28.95 32.90 0.54
C LEU A 91 30.43 33.14 0.76
N GLN A 92 30.82 34.40 0.95
CA GLN A 92 32.17 34.84 1.31
C GLN A 92 32.13 35.54 2.66
N ALA A 93 32.88 35.03 3.63
CA ALA A 93 32.97 35.62 4.96
C ALA A 93 34.40 36.02 5.33
N SER A 94 34.55 37.09 6.14
CA SER A 94 35.86 37.48 6.71
C SER A 94 36.37 36.52 7.78
N ASP A 95 35.45 35.78 8.40
CA ASP A 95 35.68 34.86 9.52
C ASP A 95 34.69 33.68 9.45
N GLU A 96 34.79 32.75 10.40
CA GLU A 96 33.91 31.59 10.48
C GLU A 96 32.45 31.97 10.76
N PHE A 97 31.55 31.24 10.10
CA PHE A 97 30.10 31.32 10.30
C PHE A 97 29.45 29.94 10.10
N LYS A 98 28.24 29.78 10.64
CA LYS A 98 27.40 28.59 10.46
C LYS A 98 26.09 28.96 9.78
N ILE A 99 25.69 28.20 8.76
CA ILE A 99 24.33 28.26 8.21
C ILE A 99 23.46 27.42 9.14
N ILE A 100 22.41 28.02 9.70
CA ILE A 100 21.52 27.36 10.65
C ILE A 100 20.18 26.97 10.03
N SER A 101 19.78 27.63 8.93
CA SER A 101 18.61 27.26 8.14
C SER A 101 18.74 27.78 6.70
N GLN A 102 18.18 27.04 5.75
CA GLN A 102 18.01 27.43 4.35
C GLN A 102 16.49 27.46 4.07
N ASN A 103 16.04 28.41 3.25
CA ASN A 103 14.64 28.54 2.80
C ASN A 103 13.69 29.11 3.85
N ILE A 104 14.01 30.29 4.37
CA ILE A 104 13.13 31.01 5.31
C ILE A 104 11.90 31.52 4.55
N VAL A 105 10.71 31.11 4.98
CA VAL A 105 9.45 31.61 4.44
C VAL A 105 9.11 32.93 5.12
N ASP A 106 8.95 34.01 4.34
CA ASP A 106 8.44 35.30 4.82
C ASP A 106 6.92 35.12 5.02
N SER A 107 6.42 35.31 6.24
CA SER A 107 5.00 35.08 6.59
C SER A 107 4.02 36.04 5.92
N ASP A 108 4.50 37.12 5.30
CA ASP A 108 3.68 38.30 4.99
C ASP A 108 3.28 38.43 3.50
N ALA A 109 3.54 37.42 2.66
CA ALA A 109 3.27 37.46 1.22
C ALA A 109 2.31 36.36 0.73
N ALA A 110 1.13 36.23 1.36
CA ALA A 110 0.08 35.32 0.88
C ALA A 110 -0.91 36.03 -0.06
N GLY A 111 -0.54 36.14 -1.35
CA GLY A 111 -1.53 36.38 -2.42
C GLY A 111 -2.40 35.14 -2.68
N PRO A 112 -3.59 35.28 -3.30
CA PRO A 112 -4.47 34.16 -3.60
C PRO A 112 -3.77 33.13 -4.50
N ARG A 113 -3.63 31.90 -4.01
CA ARG A 113 -3.02 30.80 -4.77
C ARG A 113 -3.92 30.46 -5.97
N PRO A 114 -3.38 30.35 -7.20
CA PRO A 114 -4.15 29.86 -8.34
C PRO A 114 -4.61 28.42 -8.09
N LYS A 115 -5.82 28.08 -8.55
CA LYS A 115 -6.33 26.70 -8.54
C LYS A 115 -5.34 25.77 -9.25
N PRO A 116 -5.05 24.56 -8.72
CA PRO A 116 -4.24 23.58 -9.41
C PRO A 116 -4.93 23.21 -10.73
N VAL A 117 -4.31 23.56 -11.85
CA VAL A 117 -4.64 22.98 -13.15
C VAL A 117 -3.97 21.62 -13.15
N VAL A 118 -4.75 20.53 -13.14
CA VAL A 118 -4.22 19.17 -13.35
C VAL A 118 -3.50 19.19 -14.70
N PRO A 119 -2.16 19.06 -14.75
CA PRO A 119 -1.45 19.09 -16.02
C PRO A 119 -1.88 17.90 -16.85
N LYS A 120 -2.21 18.15 -18.12
CA LYS A 120 -2.29 17.10 -19.14
C LYS A 120 -0.97 16.30 -19.07
N PRO A 121 -0.98 14.95 -19.05
CA PRO A 121 0.22 14.16 -18.80
C PRO A 121 1.33 14.63 -19.74
N ALA A 122 2.40 15.17 -19.14
CA ALA A 122 3.57 15.58 -19.90
C ALA A 122 4.10 14.36 -20.66
N ALA A 123 4.52 14.55 -21.91
CA ALA A 123 5.14 13.49 -22.69
C ALA A 123 6.27 12.86 -21.85
N ARG A 124 6.18 11.53 -21.65
CA ARG A 124 7.11 10.70 -20.87
C ARG A 124 8.54 11.15 -21.16
N ARG A 125 9.19 11.77 -20.17
CA ARG A 125 10.56 12.25 -20.31
C ARG A 125 11.45 11.01 -20.37
N THR A 126 11.84 10.59 -21.56
CA THR A 126 12.85 9.55 -21.74
C THR A 126 14.17 10.06 -21.16
N LEU A 127 14.50 9.61 -19.94
CA LEU A 127 15.88 9.64 -19.48
C LEU A 127 16.74 8.95 -20.54
N ALA A 128 17.93 9.50 -20.82
CA ALA A 128 18.87 8.84 -21.72
C ALA A 128 19.06 7.39 -21.21
N PRO A 129 18.91 6.37 -22.08
CA PRO A 129 18.89 5.00 -21.63
C PRO A 129 20.20 4.70 -20.90
N GLY A 130 20.07 4.31 -19.63
CA GLY A 130 21.20 3.75 -18.88
C GLY A 130 21.76 2.50 -19.56
N PRO A 131 22.91 1.99 -19.10
CA PRO A 131 23.41 0.70 -19.61
C PRO A 131 22.34 -0.39 -19.42
N LEU A 132 22.23 -1.29 -20.42
CA LEU A 132 21.33 -2.44 -20.33
C LEU A 132 21.71 -3.30 -19.12
N ALA A 133 20.75 -3.52 -18.24
CA ALA A 133 20.88 -4.32 -17.03
C ALA A 133 19.70 -5.29 -16.91
N ILE A 134 19.97 -6.46 -16.36
CA ILE A 134 18.94 -7.45 -16.00
C ILE A 134 19.00 -7.67 -14.51
N ILE A 135 17.83 -7.64 -13.89
CA ILE A 135 17.63 -7.85 -12.47
C ILE A 135 16.70 -9.05 -12.31
N PRO A 136 17.25 -10.26 -12.08
CA PRO A 136 16.46 -11.39 -11.62
C PRO A 136 15.83 -11.02 -10.28
N ILE A 137 14.53 -11.23 -10.14
CA ILE A 137 13.79 -10.72 -8.99
C ILE A 137 13.69 -11.80 -7.91
N PRO A 138 14.18 -11.58 -6.67
CA PRO A 138 13.98 -12.54 -5.59
C PRO A 138 12.54 -12.55 -5.09
N TRP A 139 12.10 -13.64 -4.48
CA TRP A 139 10.87 -13.60 -3.68
C TRP A 139 11.12 -13.18 -2.23
N VAL A 140 12.28 -13.51 -1.64
CA VAL A 140 12.76 -12.97 -0.35
C VAL A 140 14.08 -12.25 -0.54
N ALA A 141 14.15 -11.02 -0.06
CA ALA A 141 15.39 -10.26 0.02
C ALA A 141 16.06 -10.53 1.38
N ASP A 142 16.85 -11.59 1.48
CA ASP A 142 17.76 -11.76 2.61
C ASP A 142 19.13 -11.10 2.34
N SER A 143 19.97 -10.99 3.37
CA SER A 143 21.32 -10.40 3.26
C SER A 143 22.26 -11.10 2.27
N THR A 144 21.91 -12.32 1.84
CA THR A 144 22.68 -13.14 0.91
C THR A 144 22.13 -13.10 -0.52
N PHE A 145 21.03 -12.39 -0.78
CA PHE A 145 20.46 -12.33 -2.13
C PHE A 145 21.48 -11.80 -3.16
N ALA A 146 22.35 -10.86 -2.75
CA ALA A 146 23.44 -10.38 -3.59
C ALA A 146 24.58 -11.39 -3.81
N ASN A 147 24.58 -12.54 -3.10
CA ASN A 147 25.54 -13.60 -3.33
C ASN A 147 25.17 -14.39 -4.59
N ASN A 148 26.20 -14.89 -5.28
CA ASN A 148 26.03 -15.80 -6.40
C ASN A 148 26.69 -17.15 -6.07
N PRO A 149 25.93 -18.21 -5.75
CA PRO A 149 24.46 -18.27 -5.64
C PRO A 149 23.95 -17.69 -4.29
N PRO A 150 22.68 -17.27 -4.21
CA PRO A 150 22.04 -16.83 -2.98
C PRO A 150 21.74 -18.00 -2.04
N SER A 151 21.33 -17.72 -0.79
CA SER A 151 20.89 -18.77 0.15
C SER A 151 19.74 -19.60 -0.42
N LEU A 152 19.53 -20.80 0.15
CA LEU A 152 18.37 -21.63 -0.20
C LEU A 152 17.03 -20.93 0.07
N LEU A 153 16.97 -20.05 1.07
CA LEU A 153 15.74 -19.30 1.41
C LEU A 153 15.38 -18.25 0.36
N SER A 154 16.37 -17.70 -0.33
CA SER A 154 16.19 -16.72 -1.40
C SER A 154 15.92 -17.36 -2.77
N ARG A 155 15.93 -18.70 -2.88
CA ARG A 155 15.63 -19.39 -4.15
C ARG A 155 14.14 -19.51 -4.37
N HIS A 156 13.73 -19.42 -5.62
CA HIS A 156 12.34 -19.56 -6.03
C HIS A 156 11.89 -21.02 -5.92
N THR A 157 10.84 -21.25 -5.15
CA THR A 157 10.27 -22.59 -5.00
C THR A 157 9.31 -22.88 -6.15
N VAL A 158 9.58 -23.96 -6.88
CA VAL A 158 8.73 -24.47 -7.97
C VAL A 158 8.28 -25.90 -7.65
N PHE A 159 7.18 -26.38 -8.24
CA PHE A 159 6.74 -27.77 -8.05
C PHE A 159 6.96 -28.59 -9.32
N SER A 160 7.46 -29.81 -9.12
CA SER A 160 7.65 -30.77 -10.21
C SER A 160 6.32 -31.05 -10.93
N GLY A 161 6.32 -30.99 -12.26
CA GLY A 161 5.16 -31.21 -13.11
C GLY A 161 4.16 -30.04 -13.15
N VAL A 162 4.43 -28.93 -12.46
CA VAL A 162 3.53 -27.77 -12.45
C VAL A 162 4.20 -26.59 -13.16
N ALA A 163 3.47 -25.95 -14.09
CA ALA A 163 3.94 -24.75 -14.76
C ALA A 163 4.28 -23.65 -13.74
N THR A 164 5.39 -22.97 -13.97
CA THR A 164 5.91 -21.86 -13.19
C THR A 164 6.37 -20.73 -14.11
N ARG A 165 6.57 -19.53 -13.55
CA ARG A 165 7.03 -18.35 -14.28
C ARG A 165 8.47 -18.03 -13.89
N LEU A 166 9.35 -17.96 -14.88
CA LEU A 166 10.67 -17.35 -14.77
C LEU A 166 10.51 -15.84 -14.91
N LYS A 167 11.16 -15.05 -14.05
CA LYS A 167 10.85 -13.62 -13.87
C LYS A 167 12.13 -12.80 -13.74
N ALA A 168 12.23 -11.72 -14.51
CA ALA A 168 13.28 -10.73 -14.40
C ALA A 168 12.77 -9.35 -14.81
N VAL A 169 13.47 -8.31 -14.38
CA VAL A 169 13.27 -6.93 -14.83
C VAL A 169 14.47 -6.52 -15.69
N VAL A 170 14.19 -5.83 -16.80
CA VAL A 170 15.18 -5.23 -17.70
C VAL A 170 15.15 -3.72 -17.49
N GLN A 171 16.31 -3.15 -17.15
CA GLN A 171 16.51 -1.72 -17.00
C GLN A 171 17.52 -1.19 -18.03
N GLY A 172 17.36 0.07 -18.44
CA GLY A 172 18.24 0.68 -19.44
C GLY A 172 18.13 0.05 -20.82
N GLY A 173 19.14 0.27 -21.67
CA GLY A 173 19.17 -0.21 -23.05
C GLY A 173 18.13 0.45 -23.97
N THR A 174 18.07 -0.02 -25.22
CA THR A 174 17.16 0.48 -26.24
C THR A 174 16.13 -0.58 -26.62
N PRO A 175 14.85 -0.44 -26.25
CA PRO A 175 13.81 -1.37 -26.70
C PRO A 175 13.60 -1.30 -28.23
N PRO A 176 13.02 -2.35 -28.86
CA PRO A 176 12.58 -3.61 -28.24
C PRO A 176 13.75 -4.52 -27.85
N TYR A 177 13.48 -5.44 -26.93
CA TYR A 177 14.42 -6.46 -26.46
C TYR A 177 14.08 -7.83 -27.06
N THR A 178 15.11 -8.66 -27.21
CA THR A 178 14.99 -10.11 -27.35
C THR A 178 15.39 -10.74 -26.03
N VAL A 179 14.50 -11.54 -25.45
CA VAL A 179 14.70 -12.20 -24.15
C VAL A 179 14.79 -13.70 -24.34
N ASP A 180 15.95 -14.27 -24.02
CA ASP A 180 16.22 -15.71 -24.10
C ASP A 180 16.38 -16.30 -22.70
N TRP A 181 15.52 -17.26 -22.35
CA TRP A 181 15.60 -18.02 -21.11
C TRP A 181 16.13 -19.43 -21.37
N ASP A 182 17.24 -19.76 -20.73
CA ASP A 182 17.75 -21.12 -20.58
C ASP A 182 17.27 -21.64 -19.21
N PRO A 183 16.29 -22.57 -19.15
CA PRO A 183 15.69 -22.99 -17.89
C PRO A 183 16.64 -23.71 -16.93
N GLY A 184 17.82 -24.14 -17.41
CA GLY A 184 18.86 -24.76 -16.58
C GLY A 184 18.66 -26.24 -16.25
N ASP A 185 17.63 -26.88 -16.79
CA ASP A 185 17.34 -28.32 -16.61
C ASP A 185 17.61 -29.16 -17.87
N GLY A 186 18.24 -28.56 -18.90
CA GLY A 186 18.50 -29.18 -20.20
C GLY A 186 17.36 -29.03 -21.21
N SER A 187 16.25 -28.37 -20.85
CA SER A 187 15.18 -28.01 -21.79
C SER A 187 15.66 -26.98 -22.83
N PRO A 188 14.99 -26.89 -24.00
CA PRO A 188 15.30 -25.88 -25.00
C PRO A 188 15.19 -24.44 -24.46
N ILE A 189 15.96 -23.53 -25.06
CA ILE A 189 15.87 -22.09 -24.79
C ILE A 189 14.48 -21.57 -25.19
N ILE A 190 13.87 -20.78 -24.33
CA ILE A 190 12.61 -20.08 -24.56
C ILE A 190 12.93 -18.65 -24.98
N SER A 191 12.66 -18.30 -26.24
CA SER A 191 12.96 -16.97 -26.80
C SER A 191 11.68 -16.15 -26.98
N THR A 192 11.69 -14.91 -26.48
CA THR A 192 10.60 -13.94 -26.60
C THR A 192 11.12 -12.66 -27.28
N PRO A 193 10.92 -12.49 -28.59
CA PRO A 193 11.34 -11.29 -29.31
C PRO A 193 10.33 -10.14 -29.17
N GLY A 194 10.79 -8.90 -29.35
CA GLY A 194 9.92 -7.74 -29.48
C GLY A 194 9.40 -7.18 -28.15
N VAL A 195 10.05 -7.51 -27.03
CA VAL A 195 9.64 -7.02 -25.71
C VAL A 195 9.90 -5.52 -25.61
N VAL A 196 8.84 -4.72 -25.44
CA VAL A 196 8.96 -3.25 -25.32
C VAL A 196 8.94 -2.76 -23.88
N ASP A 197 8.32 -3.52 -22.99
CA ASP A 197 8.24 -3.20 -21.57
C ASP A 197 9.29 -4.01 -20.81
N GLY A 198 10.37 -3.33 -20.41
CA GLY A 198 11.46 -3.94 -19.65
C GLY A 198 11.04 -4.39 -18.25
N TYR A 199 9.99 -3.82 -17.67
CA TYR A 199 9.54 -4.21 -16.33
C TYR A 199 8.78 -5.54 -16.36
N ASN A 200 7.76 -5.65 -17.23
CA ASN A 200 6.86 -6.81 -17.20
C ASN A 200 7.17 -7.87 -18.26
N GLY A 201 7.94 -7.53 -19.29
CA GLY A 201 8.06 -8.35 -20.49
C GLY A 201 9.16 -9.41 -20.45
N ALA A 202 10.02 -9.44 -19.43
CA ALA A 202 11.09 -10.42 -19.29
C ALA A 202 10.69 -11.63 -18.42
N ALA A 203 9.52 -12.21 -18.73
CA ALA A 203 9.00 -13.40 -18.07
C ALA A 203 8.71 -14.55 -19.06
N ALA A 204 8.88 -15.79 -18.62
CA ALA A 204 8.62 -16.99 -19.42
C ALA A 204 7.95 -18.09 -18.59
N SER A 205 7.05 -18.87 -19.19
CA SER A 205 6.45 -20.05 -18.54
C SER A 205 7.30 -21.30 -18.79
N HIS A 206 7.57 -22.09 -17.76
CA HIS A 206 8.30 -23.36 -17.86
C HIS A 206 7.75 -24.40 -16.87
N THR A 207 7.93 -25.69 -17.13
CA THR A 207 7.54 -26.78 -16.23
C THR A 207 8.73 -27.67 -15.93
N TYR A 208 9.21 -27.63 -14.69
CA TYR A 208 10.28 -28.51 -14.22
C TYR A 208 9.74 -29.91 -13.89
N THR A 209 10.47 -30.97 -14.26
CA THR A 209 10.11 -32.38 -13.94
C THR A 209 11.13 -33.07 -13.04
N LEU A 210 12.02 -32.28 -12.41
CA LEU A 210 13.09 -32.77 -11.55
C LEU A 210 12.56 -33.23 -10.17
N PRO A 211 13.33 -34.05 -9.42
CA PRO A 211 12.99 -34.44 -8.06
C PRO A 211 12.95 -33.26 -7.08
N VAL A 212 12.13 -33.37 -6.03
CA VAL A 212 12.11 -32.42 -4.90
C VAL A 212 13.51 -32.30 -4.27
N GLY A 213 13.89 -31.08 -3.90
CA GLY A 213 15.21 -30.73 -3.38
C GLY A 213 16.26 -30.42 -4.44
N THR A 214 15.94 -30.56 -5.74
CA THR A 214 16.89 -30.30 -6.81
C THR A 214 17.09 -28.79 -7.03
N PRO A 215 18.31 -28.25 -6.84
CA PRO A 215 18.60 -26.87 -7.18
C PRO A 215 18.73 -26.69 -8.69
N VAL A 216 18.16 -25.62 -9.23
CA VAL A 216 18.28 -25.26 -10.65
C VAL A 216 18.75 -23.81 -10.77
N THR A 217 19.56 -23.52 -11.77
CA THR A 217 19.97 -22.14 -12.11
C THR A 217 19.56 -21.87 -13.55
N ALA A 218 18.45 -21.14 -13.71
CA ALA A 218 18.04 -20.64 -15.01
C ALA A 218 18.89 -19.41 -15.37
N LYS A 219 19.17 -19.23 -16.65
CA LYS A 219 19.95 -18.10 -17.17
C LYS A 219 19.09 -17.32 -18.14
N ILE A 220 19.02 -16.01 -17.94
CA ILE A 220 18.37 -15.08 -18.87
C ILE A 220 19.44 -14.31 -19.63
N THR A 221 19.27 -14.19 -20.94
CA THR A 221 20.07 -13.31 -21.81
C THR A 221 19.12 -12.32 -22.47
N VAL A 222 19.42 -11.02 -22.35
CA VAL A 222 18.64 -9.96 -23.00
C VAL A 222 19.53 -9.23 -23.98
N THR A 223 19.05 -9.11 -25.21
CA THR A 223 19.67 -8.30 -26.25
C THR A 223 18.76 -7.13 -26.59
N ASP A 224 19.26 -5.91 -26.54
CA ASP A 224 18.49 -4.73 -26.92
C ASP A 224 18.60 -4.41 -28.43
N ALA A 225 17.82 -3.45 -28.91
CA ALA A 225 17.81 -3.04 -30.32
C ALA A 225 19.13 -2.37 -30.78
N ALA A 226 19.97 -1.94 -29.84
CA ALA A 226 21.32 -1.43 -30.10
C ALA A 226 22.38 -2.54 -30.04
N ALA A 227 21.96 -3.81 -29.95
CA ALA A 227 22.79 -5.00 -29.80
C ALA A 227 23.63 -5.06 -28.51
N ALA A 228 23.27 -4.27 -27.48
CA ALA A 228 23.81 -4.48 -26.15
C ALA A 228 23.24 -5.79 -25.58
N VAL A 229 24.09 -6.55 -24.89
CA VAL A 229 23.72 -7.83 -24.30
C VAL A 229 23.94 -7.77 -22.79
N ALA A 230 22.94 -8.19 -22.04
CA ALA A 230 23.02 -8.41 -20.61
C ALA A 230 22.68 -9.87 -20.29
N VAL A 231 23.23 -10.38 -19.18
CA VAL A 231 22.99 -11.75 -18.70
C VAL A 231 22.65 -11.71 -17.21
N GLY A 232 21.65 -12.48 -16.80
CA GLY A 232 21.24 -12.66 -15.42
C GLY A 232 20.99 -14.14 -15.08
N TYR A 233 20.88 -14.44 -13.78
CA TYR A 233 20.65 -15.79 -13.27
C TYR A 233 19.48 -15.82 -12.29
N TYR A 234 18.60 -16.80 -12.45
CA TYR A 234 17.41 -17.01 -11.62
C TYR A 234 17.53 -18.37 -10.92
N TYR A 235 17.60 -18.34 -9.59
CA TYR A 235 17.93 -19.51 -8.78
C TYR A 235 16.67 -20.17 -8.22
N ILE A 236 16.54 -21.47 -8.46
CA ILE A 236 15.32 -22.23 -8.19
C ILE A 236 15.65 -23.40 -7.27
N ILE A 237 14.66 -23.81 -6.48
CA ILE A 237 14.61 -25.09 -5.78
C ILE A 237 13.29 -25.79 -6.12
N VAL A 238 13.35 -27.05 -6.52
CA VAL A 238 12.12 -27.84 -6.69
C VAL A 238 11.60 -28.24 -5.31
N GLY A 239 10.52 -27.61 -4.86
CA GLY A 239 9.86 -27.90 -3.59
C GLY A 239 8.78 -28.98 -3.71
N SER A 240 8.20 -29.34 -2.57
CA SER A 240 7.06 -30.24 -2.48
C SER A 240 5.77 -29.47 -2.21
N PRO A 241 4.68 -29.73 -2.97
CA PRO A 241 3.37 -29.17 -2.64
C PRO A 241 2.85 -29.67 -1.29
N THR A 242 3.37 -30.77 -0.74
CA THR A 242 2.99 -31.26 0.59
C THR A 242 3.66 -30.48 1.73
N VAL A 243 4.76 -29.76 1.45
CA VAL A 243 5.50 -28.97 2.45
C VAL A 243 4.92 -27.56 2.49
N ARG A 244 4.44 -27.15 3.66
CA ARG A 244 3.81 -25.84 3.86
C ARG A 244 4.72 -24.66 3.51
N ALA A 245 5.99 -24.71 3.91
CA ALA A 245 6.95 -23.65 3.62
C ALA A 245 7.12 -23.44 2.09
N ASP A 246 7.12 -24.52 1.33
CA ASP A 246 7.26 -24.48 -0.13
C ASP A 246 6.02 -23.88 -0.82
N ARG A 247 4.82 -24.20 -0.30
CA ARG A 247 3.55 -23.57 -0.72
C ARG A 247 3.54 -22.06 -0.50
N ILE A 248 3.96 -21.63 0.69
CA ILE A 248 4.04 -20.20 1.04
C ILE A 248 5.05 -19.50 0.14
N ALA A 249 6.26 -20.06 -0.02
CA ALA A 249 7.31 -19.48 -0.84
C ALA A 249 6.85 -19.25 -2.29
N ARG A 250 6.27 -20.28 -2.92
CA ARG A 250 5.75 -20.19 -4.29
C ARG A 250 4.62 -19.17 -4.42
N SER A 251 3.65 -19.18 -3.50
CA SER A 251 2.49 -18.28 -3.58
C SER A 251 2.90 -16.83 -3.37
N THR A 252 3.85 -16.60 -2.47
CA THR A 252 4.44 -15.28 -2.20
C THR A 252 5.17 -14.75 -3.43
N ASP A 253 5.97 -15.60 -4.09
CA ASP A 253 6.70 -15.24 -5.31
C ASP A 253 5.76 -14.85 -6.47
N GLU A 254 4.65 -15.58 -6.66
CA GLU A 254 3.64 -15.21 -7.66
C GLU A 254 2.85 -13.96 -7.26
N GLY A 255 2.51 -13.79 -5.98
CA GLY A 255 1.81 -12.60 -5.47
C GLY A 255 2.64 -11.33 -5.64
N LEU A 256 3.93 -11.37 -5.33
CA LEU A 256 4.84 -10.25 -5.55
C LEU A 256 4.97 -9.88 -7.04
N TRP A 257 5.09 -10.89 -7.90
CA TRP A 257 5.14 -10.65 -9.34
C TRP A 257 3.84 -10.06 -9.87
N TYR A 258 2.69 -10.55 -9.38
CA TYR A 258 1.40 -9.97 -9.71
C TYR A 258 1.39 -8.48 -9.36
N LEU A 259 1.73 -8.11 -8.12
CA LEU A 259 1.77 -6.71 -7.70
C LEU A 259 2.70 -5.87 -8.58
N HIS A 260 3.91 -6.36 -8.86
CA HIS A 260 4.86 -5.72 -9.78
C HIS A 260 4.24 -5.40 -11.15
N THR A 261 3.48 -6.34 -11.70
CA THR A 261 2.84 -6.15 -13.01
C THR A 261 1.65 -5.19 -12.99
N GLN A 262 1.04 -4.97 -11.83
CA GLN A 262 -0.09 -4.04 -11.69
C GLN A 262 0.35 -2.57 -11.51
N ILE A 263 1.64 -2.29 -11.31
CA ILE A 263 2.13 -0.93 -11.08
C ILE A 263 2.23 -0.17 -12.40
N SER A 264 1.45 0.90 -12.49
CA SER A 264 1.61 1.97 -13.49
C SER A 264 2.79 2.85 -13.08
N ARG A 265 3.86 2.86 -13.89
CA ARG A 265 5.12 3.57 -13.59
C ARG A 265 5.24 4.85 -14.41
N ILE A 266 5.55 5.96 -13.75
CA ILE A 266 5.81 7.25 -14.40
C ILE A 266 7.19 7.76 -13.96
N ASP A 267 8.05 7.99 -14.94
CA ASP A 267 9.42 8.46 -14.71
C ASP A 267 9.50 10.00 -14.72
N GLY A 268 10.28 10.57 -13.80
CA GLY A 268 10.54 12.00 -13.73
C GLY A 268 9.29 12.86 -13.50
N TYR A 269 8.30 12.34 -12.77
CA TYR A 269 7.09 13.04 -12.38
C TYR A 269 7.41 14.21 -11.46
N ALA A 270 7.01 15.42 -11.83
CA ALA A 270 7.30 16.63 -11.07
C ALA A 270 6.02 17.41 -10.79
N THR A 271 5.69 17.61 -9.52
CA THR A 271 4.60 18.47 -9.05
C THR A 271 5.21 19.68 -8.37
N ALA A 272 5.21 20.86 -8.98
CA ALA A 272 5.73 22.06 -8.32
C ALA A 272 5.01 22.27 -6.96
N PRO A 273 5.72 22.48 -5.83
CA PRO A 273 7.14 22.87 -5.70
C PRO A 273 8.16 21.71 -5.54
N HIS A 274 7.74 20.47 -5.72
CA HIS A 274 8.53 19.26 -5.48
C HIS A 274 9.46 18.90 -6.65
N PRO A 275 10.65 18.34 -6.38
CA PRO A 275 11.55 17.86 -7.42
C PRO A 275 10.92 16.69 -8.20
N ALA A 276 11.44 16.46 -9.41
CA ALA A 276 11.02 15.34 -10.22
C ALA A 276 11.42 14.01 -9.56
N ALA A 277 10.50 13.05 -9.53
CA ALA A 277 10.70 11.72 -8.99
C ALA A 277 10.03 10.65 -9.83
N ASP A 278 10.58 9.45 -9.76
CA ASP A 278 9.95 8.29 -10.34
C ASP A 278 8.85 7.82 -9.38
N ILE A 279 7.61 7.78 -9.88
CA ILE A 279 6.43 7.37 -9.13
C ILE A 279 5.85 6.08 -9.72
N GLY A 280 5.02 5.42 -8.93
CA GLY A 280 4.27 4.27 -9.36
C GLY A 280 3.02 4.09 -8.51
N TYR A 281 1.95 3.62 -9.12
CA TYR A 281 0.67 3.42 -8.45
C TYR A 281 -0.07 2.22 -9.05
N ILE A 282 -0.97 1.63 -8.28
CA ILE A 282 -1.86 0.56 -8.77
C ILE A 282 -3.19 1.18 -9.17
N GLU A 283 -3.56 0.97 -10.44
CA GLU A 283 -4.86 1.39 -10.96
C GLU A 283 -5.94 0.39 -10.55
N GLN A 284 -7.07 0.90 -10.04
CA GLN A 284 -8.28 0.08 -9.88
C GLN A 284 -9.17 0.31 -11.09
N TYR A 285 -9.19 -0.65 -11.99
CA TYR A 285 -10.10 -0.64 -13.13
C TYR A 285 -11.53 -0.97 -12.64
N GLY A 286 -12.51 -0.10 -12.90
CA GLY A 286 -13.92 -0.45 -12.82
C GLY A 286 -14.82 0.35 -11.87
N LEU A 287 -14.30 1.26 -11.04
CA LEU A 287 -15.15 2.07 -10.13
C LEU A 287 -15.65 3.41 -10.72
N GLY A 288 -15.66 3.56 -12.05
CA GLY A 288 -16.25 4.70 -12.78
C GLY A 288 -15.66 6.09 -12.50
N SER A 289 -14.84 6.20 -11.46
CA SER A 289 -14.05 7.34 -11.09
C SER A 289 -12.64 7.04 -11.55
N GLY A 290 -12.10 7.83 -12.48
CA GLY A 290 -10.69 7.80 -12.85
C GLY A 290 -9.76 8.25 -11.71
N GLY A 291 -10.08 7.85 -10.48
CA GLY A 291 -9.34 8.15 -9.27
C GLY A 291 -8.16 7.19 -9.16
N VAL A 292 -7.00 7.79 -8.95
CA VAL A 292 -5.79 7.04 -8.61
C VAL A 292 -5.94 6.57 -7.18
N ASN A 293 -5.89 5.25 -6.93
CA ASN A 293 -6.27 4.69 -5.64
C ASN A 293 -5.07 4.52 -4.71
N ILE A 294 -5.18 5.14 -3.55
CA ILE A 294 -4.14 5.20 -2.53
C ILE A 294 -4.12 3.88 -1.76
N GLY A 295 -5.29 3.27 -1.50
CA GLY A 295 -5.38 2.01 -0.77
C GLY A 295 -4.59 0.86 -1.42
N PRO A 296 -4.86 0.48 -2.69
CA PRO A 296 -4.12 -0.58 -3.36
C PRO A 296 -2.61 -0.33 -3.43
N SER A 297 -2.21 0.91 -3.70
CA SER A 297 -0.80 1.31 -3.77
C SER A 297 -0.10 1.19 -2.40
N ALA A 298 -0.77 1.62 -1.32
CA ALA A 298 -0.27 1.49 0.05
C ALA A 298 -0.16 0.02 0.47
N MET A 299 -1.15 -0.80 0.16
CA MET A 299 -1.10 -2.24 0.48
C MET A 299 -0.02 -2.98 -0.31
N ALA A 300 0.24 -2.59 -1.56
CA ALA A 300 1.36 -3.14 -2.32
C ALA A 300 2.72 -2.77 -1.69
N ALA A 301 2.90 -1.53 -1.22
CA ALA A 301 4.10 -1.12 -0.50
C ALA A 301 4.32 -1.98 0.75
N VAL A 302 3.28 -2.13 1.59
CA VAL A 302 3.29 -3.00 2.79
C VAL A 302 3.65 -4.45 2.44
N CYS A 303 3.17 -4.98 1.31
CA CYS A 303 3.53 -6.33 0.85
C CYS A 303 5.02 -6.46 0.52
N PHE A 304 5.60 -5.50 -0.21
CA PHE A 304 7.04 -5.53 -0.51
C PHE A 304 7.89 -5.41 0.77
N GLU A 305 7.47 -4.56 1.70
CA GLU A 305 8.15 -4.31 2.98
C GLU A 305 8.14 -5.56 3.88
N ASN A 306 6.98 -6.20 4.05
CA ASN A 306 6.85 -7.44 4.81
C ASN A 306 7.71 -8.59 4.27
N LEU A 307 8.13 -8.50 3.01
CA LEU A 307 8.97 -9.49 2.31
C LEU A 307 10.42 -9.03 2.17
N GLY A 308 10.82 -8.05 2.97
CA GLY A 308 12.20 -7.71 3.20
C GLY A 308 12.77 -6.62 2.29
N ARG A 309 11.92 -5.77 1.72
CA ARG A 309 12.36 -4.61 0.94
C ARG A 309 12.28 -3.38 1.82
N SER A 310 13.22 -2.46 1.62
CA SER A 310 13.27 -1.23 2.39
C SER A 310 13.85 -0.11 1.54
N ILE A 311 13.33 1.11 1.68
CA ILE A 311 13.87 2.28 0.98
C ILE A 311 15.16 2.79 1.63
N THR A 312 15.28 2.60 2.94
CA THR A 312 16.24 3.33 3.77
C THR A 312 17.39 2.45 4.30
N GLY A 313 17.34 1.13 4.09
CA GLY A 313 18.50 0.24 4.29
C GLY A 313 18.65 -0.41 5.66
N GLY A 314 17.60 -1.03 6.20
CA GLY A 314 17.71 -1.88 7.39
C GLY A 314 18.65 -3.09 7.20
N LYS A 315 19.28 -3.57 8.28
CA LYS A 315 20.38 -4.56 8.27
C LYS A 315 20.10 -5.91 7.58
N ASN A 316 18.85 -6.21 7.24
CA ASN A 316 18.44 -7.49 6.64
C ASN A 316 17.60 -7.34 5.36
N PHE A 317 17.50 -6.12 4.81
CA PHE A 317 16.60 -5.82 3.70
C PHE A 317 17.35 -5.42 2.44
N SER A 318 16.81 -5.80 1.28
CA SER A 318 17.25 -5.21 0.02
C SER A 318 16.77 -3.77 -0.04
N ASN A 319 17.70 -2.85 -0.34
CA ASN A 319 17.43 -1.42 -0.49
C ASN A 319 18.06 -0.82 -1.74
N ASP A 320 18.55 -1.67 -2.64
CA ASP A 320 19.22 -1.25 -3.85
C ASP A 320 18.32 -1.53 -5.07
N PRO A 321 17.63 -0.51 -5.62
CA PRO A 321 16.74 -0.68 -6.77
C PRO A 321 17.46 -1.12 -8.05
N THR A 322 18.81 -1.06 -8.07
CA THR A 322 19.62 -1.57 -9.19
C THR A 322 19.89 -3.07 -9.09
N LYS A 323 19.57 -3.69 -7.94
CA LYS A 323 19.78 -5.11 -7.67
C LYS A 323 18.48 -5.87 -7.37
N ASP A 324 17.42 -5.18 -6.96
CA ASP A 324 16.11 -5.76 -6.71
C ASP A 324 15.02 -4.84 -7.28
N GLY A 325 14.35 -5.29 -8.34
CA GLY A 325 13.30 -4.51 -9.00
C GLY A 325 12.10 -4.22 -8.10
N TYR A 326 11.85 -5.04 -7.07
CA TYR A 326 10.79 -4.74 -6.10
C TYR A 326 11.15 -3.59 -5.16
N VAL A 327 12.43 -3.27 -4.99
CA VAL A 327 12.85 -2.05 -4.28
C VAL A 327 12.55 -0.82 -5.13
N ASP A 328 12.73 -0.89 -6.45
CA ASP A 328 12.33 0.20 -7.36
C ASP A 328 10.82 0.44 -7.29
N ASP A 329 10.02 -0.63 -7.30
CA ASP A 329 8.57 -0.54 -7.13
C ASP A 329 8.16 0.07 -5.79
N LEU A 330 8.77 -0.38 -4.70
CA LEU A 330 8.52 0.18 -3.38
C LEU A 330 8.85 1.68 -3.34
N ASN A 331 10.01 2.08 -3.88
CA ASN A 331 10.39 3.50 -3.98
C ASN A 331 9.36 4.32 -4.75
N ARG A 332 8.90 3.80 -5.89
CA ARG A 332 7.90 4.43 -6.76
C ARG A 332 6.54 4.56 -6.06
N LEU A 333 6.10 3.52 -5.36
CA LEU A 333 4.86 3.52 -4.58
C LEU A 333 4.93 4.53 -3.43
N ILE A 334 6.02 4.57 -2.66
CA ILE A 334 6.17 5.55 -1.57
C ILE A 334 6.28 6.99 -2.12
N ASN A 335 6.97 7.20 -3.24
CA ASN A 335 7.02 8.52 -3.89
C ASN A 335 5.62 8.97 -4.34
N TRP A 336 4.80 8.05 -4.85
CA TRP A 336 3.40 8.33 -5.20
C TRP A 336 2.58 8.68 -3.96
N LEU A 337 2.65 7.86 -2.92
CA LEU A 337 1.91 8.04 -1.67
C LEU A 337 2.26 9.37 -0.99
N THR A 338 3.52 9.79 -1.06
CA THR A 338 3.98 11.07 -0.51
C THR A 338 3.83 12.27 -1.47
N ASP A 339 3.27 12.09 -2.66
CA ASP A 339 3.01 13.22 -3.58
C ASP A 339 1.95 14.17 -3.01
N ALA A 340 2.20 15.47 -3.13
CA ALA A 340 1.30 16.49 -2.58
C ALA A 340 -0.07 16.52 -3.28
N GLY A 341 -0.18 16.03 -4.51
CA GLY A 341 -1.44 15.88 -5.22
C GLY A 341 -2.38 14.84 -4.60
N ASN A 342 -1.86 13.98 -3.72
CA ASN A 342 -2.63 12.96 -3.01
C ASN A 342 -3.02 13.37 -1.58
N LEU A 343 -2.44 14.44 -1.05
CA LEU A 343 -2.64 14.91 0.32
C LEU A 343 -3.47 16.19 0.38
N ALA A 344 -4.50 16.20 1.23
CA ALA A 344 -5.29 17.37 1.54
C ALA A 344 -5.09 17.75 3.00
N GLN A 345 -5.06 19.05 3.27
CA GLN A 345 -5.35 19.53 4.61
C GLN A 345 -6.78 19.15 4.96
N VAL A 346 -6.98 18.56 6.15
CA VAL A 346 -8.30 18.19 6.66
C VAL A 346 -9.24 19.39 6.62
N ALA A 347 -8.79 20.57 7.01
CA ALA A 347 -9.58 21.80 6.94
C ALA A 347 -10.08 22.14 5.51
N THR A 348 -9.34 21.75 4.47
CA THR A 348 -9.74 21.94 3.07
C THR A 348 -10.66 20.81 2.61
N ALA A 349 -10.35 19.56 2.96
CA ALA A 349 -11.20 18.40 2.68
C ALA A 349 -12.58 18.51 3.36
N MET A 350 -12.65 19.16 4.52
CA MET A 350 -13.85 19.26 5.35
C MET A 350 -14.79 20.39 4.94
N LYS A 351 -14.32 21.40 4.19
CA LYS A 351 -15.18 22.48 3.70
C LYS A 351 -16.33 22.00 2.81
N THR A 352 -16.21 20.80 2.25
CA THR A 352 -17.28 20.13 1.50
C THR A 352 -18.26 19.34 2.35
N PHE A 353 -17.96 19.03 3.63
CA PHE A 353 -18.70 18.01 4.38
C PHE A 353 -19.41 18.45 5.67
N ALA A 354 -19.01 19.50 6.41
CA ALA A 354 -19.85 20.12 7.46
C ALA A 354 -19.24 21.37 8.11
N THR A 355 -20.11 22.19 8.72
CA THR A 355 -19.83 23.28 9.67
C THR A 355 -19.26 22.74 10.99
N PHE A 356 -17.98 22.41 11.01
CA PHE A 356 -17.25 22.23 12.27
C PHE A 356 -17.09 23.59 12.96
N GLY A 357 -17.15 23.60 14.30
CA GLY A 357 -16.79 24.78 15.10
C GLY A 357 -15.33 25.21 14.85
N PRO A 358 -14.89 26.35 15.39
CA PRO A 358 -13.56 26.92 15.12
C PRO A 358 -12.39 26.16 15.80
N PHE A 359 -12.47 24.84 15.93
CA PHE A 359 -11.39 24.03 16.49
C PHE A 359 -10.28 23.84 15.45
N ASN A 360 -9.05 24.19 15.85
CA ASN A 360 -7.85 23.95 15.07
C ASN A 360 -7.30 22.56 15.47
N PRO A 361 -7.25 21.57 14.55
CA PRO A 361 -6.71 20.24 14.86
C PRO A 361 -5.22 20.21 15.21
N ASP A 362 -4.48 21.27 14.90
CA ASP A 362 -3.03 21.29 14.90
C ASP A 362 -2.47 22.00 16.14
N THR A 363 -1.58 21.32 16.87
CA THR A 363 -0.82 21.87 18.00
C THR A 363 0.66 22.14 17.68
N HIS A 364 1.14 21.81 16.47
CA HIS A 364 2.57 21.70 16.13
C HIS A 364 3.05 22.50 14.91
N GLY A 365 2.19 23.14 14.12
CA GLY A 365 2.61 23.97 12.99
C GLY A 365 3.37 25.26 13.39
N PRO A 366 4.66 25.45 13.02
CA PRO A 366 5.35 26.72 13.22
C PRO A 366 4.68 27.81 12.37
N GLY A 367 3.98 28.73 13.03
CA GLY A 367 3.24 29.82 12.39
C GLY A 367 1.71 29.74 12.50
N GLY A 368 1.15 28.76 13.22
CA GLY A 368 -0.29 28.71 13.49
C GLY A 368 -1.16 28.39 12.27
N VAL A 369 -0.62 27.67 11.28
CA VAL A 369 -1.36 27.23 10.10
C VAL A 369 -1.90 25.81 10.36
N PRO A 370 -3.24 25.61 10.45
CA PRO A 370 -3.89 24.35 10.82
C PRO A 370 -3.66 23.20 9.83
N ASN A 371 -2.78 22.23 10.10
CA ASN A 371 -2.50 21.19 9.11
C ASN A 371 -2.58 19.76 9.65
N GLY A 372 -3.73 19.35 10.21
CA GLY A 372 -4.10 17.93 10.11
C GLY A 372 -4.18 17.52 8.64
N LEU A 373 -3.57 16.40 8.26
CA LEU A 373 -3.60 15.87 6.90
C LEU A 373 -4.55 14.68 6.76
N CYS A 374 -5.20 14.62 5.61
CA CYS A 374 -5.92 13.43 5.14
C CYS A 374 -5.66 13.26 3.64
N LEU A 375 -6.24 12.21 3.06
CA LEU A 375 -6.13 11.98 1.62
C LEU A 375 -7.11 12.88 0.86
N ILE A 376 -6.75 13.26 -0.37
CA ILE A 376 -7.65 13.94 -1.32
C ILE A 376 -8.76 12.99 -1.84
N SER A 377 -8.68 11.70 -1.53
CA SER A 377 -9.66 10.67 -1.94
C SER A 377 -11.10 11.11 -1.65
N GLN A 378 -11.97 11.05 -2.66
CA GLN A 378 -13.31 11.66 -2.62
C GLN A 378 -14.33 10.86 -1.80
N SER A 379 -14.04 9.60 -1.44
CA SER A 379 -15.01 8.71 -0.80
C SER A 379 -14.50 8.00 0.46
N THR A 380 -13.19 7.78 0.59
CA THR A 380 -12.63 6.88 1.62
C THR A 380 -11.32 7.37 2.27
N PRO A 381 -11.11 8.68 2.53
CA PRO A 381 -9.82 9.19 3.02
C PRO A 381 -9.34 8.58 4.33
N VAL A 382 -10.25 8.13 5.20
CA VAL A 382 -9.88 7.51 6.49
C VAL A 382 -9.49 6.05 6.31
N TYR A 383 -10.30 5.34 5.53
CA TYR A 383 -10.11 3.92 5.26
C TYR A 383 -8.79 3.69 4.50
N GLU A 384 -8.55 4.44 3.43
CA GLU A 384 -7.28 4.39 2.69
C GLU A 384 -6.15 5.08 3.45
N GLY A 385 -6.46 6.10 4.25
CA GLY A 385 -5.46 6.83 5.04
C GLY A 385 -4.79 5.93 6.07
N GLY A 386 -5.54 5.01 6.68
CA GLY A 386 -4.98 4.00 7.58
C GLY A 386 -3.95 3.10 6.91
N MET A 387 -4.25 2.62 5.69
CA MET A 387 -3.31 1.83 4.87
C MET A 387 -2.08 2.66 4.51
N HIS A 388 -2.28 3.92 4.11
CA HIS A 388 -1.22 4.83 3.75
C HIS A 388 -0.27 5.09 4.93
N MET A 389 -0.82 5.42 6.10
CA MET A 389 -0.02 5.58 7.33
C MET A 389 0.78 4.33 7.65
N GLN A 390 0.18 3.14 7.50
CA GLN A 390 0.89 1.87 7.69
C GLN A 390 2.07 1.72 6.72
N ALA A 391 1.89 1.99 5.43
CA ALA A 391 2.97 1.95 4.44
C ALA A 391 4.10 2.93 4.78
N LEU A 392 3.78 4.20 5.10
CA LEU A 392 4.80 5.18 5.46
C LEU A 392 5.55 4.81 6.74
N ALA A 393 4.85 4.26 7.73
CA ALA A 393 5.43 3.79 8.98
C ALA A 393 6.41 2.63 8.74
N GLN A 394 6.15 1.77 7.75
CA GLN A 394 6.96 0.60 7.41
C GLN A 394 8.14 0.89 6.46
N ALA A 395 8.08 1.98 5.66
CA ALA A 395 9.11 2.37 4.68
C ALA A 395 10.52 2.60 5.25
N GLY A 396 10.64 2.61 6.57
CA GLY A 396 11.82 2.04 7.20
C GLY A 396 12.57 2.99 8.09
N TYR A 397 12.33 4.31 8.03
CA TYR A 397 12.70 5.23 9.11
C TYR A 397 11.83 6.49 9.05
N VAL A 398 11.06 6.70 10.12
CA VAL A 398 10.23 7.90 10.31
C VAL A 398 11.10 9.17 10.30
N ALA A 399 12.35 9.06 10.74
CA ALA A 399 13.32 10.16 10.72
C ALA A 399 13.96 10.44 9.34
N ALA A 400 13.77 9.57 8.34
CA ALA A 400 14.36 9.76 7.03
C ALA A 400 13.70 10.94 6.29
N PRO A 401 14.46 11.69 5.49
CA PRO A 401 13.88 12.73 4.65
C PRO A 401 12.97 12.13 3.59
N ILE A 402 11.86 12.80 3.30
CA ILE A 402 11.01 12.44 2.17
C ILE A 402 11.68 13.03 0.91
N PRO A 403 12.14 12.20 -0.04
CA PRO A 403 12.97 12.66 -1.16
C PRO A 403 12.36 13.82 -1.97
N ASN A 404 11.03 13.92 -1.98
CA ASN A 404 10.30 14.84 -2.83
C ASN A 404 9.45 15.86 -2.06
N ARG A 405 9.52 15.96 -0.72
CA ARG A 405 8.71 16.93 0.03
C ARG A 405 9.59 17.95 0.73
N ILE A 406 9.29 19.23 0.52
CA ILE A 406 9.99 20.37 1.15
C ILE A 406 9.22 20.84 2.38
N ASP A 407 7.89 20.70 2.33
CA ASP A 407 6.94 21.00 3.39
C ASP A 407 6.98 19.96 4.53
N TYR A 408 7.34 18.71 4.23
CA TYR A 408 7.57 17.66 5.22
C TYR A 408 9.01 17.18 5.17
N PRO A 409 9.87 17.64 6.09
CA PRO A 409 11.29 17.30 6.05
C PRO A 409 11.56 15.83 6.38
N THR A 410 10.58 15.12 6.98
CA THR A 410 10.70 13.71 7.37
C THR A 410 9.35 12.98 7.25
N TYR A 411 9.39 11.65 7.14
CA TYR A 411 8.19 10.80 7.24
C TYR A 411 7.48 10.95 8.59
N HIS A 412 8.22 11.31 9.64
CA HIS A 412 7.71 11.53 11.00
C HIS A 412 6.79 12.74 11.04
N ALA A 413 7.22 13.88 10.51
CA ALA A 413 6.37 15.06 10.43
C ALA A 413 5.11 14.79 9.60
N LEU A 414 5.23 14.01 8.52
CA LEU A 414 4.08 13.64 7.70
C LEU A 414 3.11 12.72 8.44
N LEU A 415 3.61 11.70 9.14
CA LEU A 415 2.78 10.78 9.92
C LEU A 415 2.12 11.46 11.12
N GLU A 416 2.81 12.40 11.76
CA GLU A 416 2.26 13.21 12.85
C GLU A 416 1.04 14.02 12.35
N ASP A 417 1.15 14.71 11.23
CA ASP A 417 0.02 15.45 10.64
C ASP A 417 -1.14 14.52 10.24
N PHE A 418 -0.86 13.30 9.77
CA PHE A 418 -1.90 12.30 9.53
C PHE A 418 -2.58 11.85 10.82
N VAL A 419 -1.82 11.64 11.89
CA VAL A 419 -2.35 11.29 13.22
C VAL A 419 -3.24 12.41 13.76
N ASP A 420 -2.82 13.67 13.63
CA ASP A 420 -3.62 14.83 14.03
C ASP A 420 -4.90 14.94 13.19
N GLY A 421 -4.79 14.70 11.88
CA GLY A 421 -5.94 14.63 10.98
C GLY A 421 -6.93 13.52 11.35
N PHE A 422 -6.42 12.34 11.71
CA PHE A 422 -7.23 11.20 12.14
C PHE A 422 -7.91 11.47 13.48
N GLN A 423 -7.20 12.06 14.45
CA GLN A 423 -7.79 12.46 15.73
C GLN A 423 -8.95 13.44 15.55
N TYR A 424 -8.80 14.40 14.63
CA TYR A 424 -9.83 15.40 14.37
C TYR A 424 -11.11 14.85 13.75
N ILE A 425 -11.00 13.79 12.95
CA ILE A 425 -12.14 13.22 12.20
C ILE A 425 -12.80 12.04 12.92
N GLN A 426 -12.36 11.73 14.13
CA GLN A 426 -13.03 10.74 14.98
C GLN A 426 -14.45 11.22 15.31
N ALA A 427 -15.39 10.29 15.27
CA ALA A 427 -16.78 10.60 15.55
C ALA A 427 -16.97 11.01 17.01
N GLU A 428 -17.84 11.97 17.24
CA GLU A 428 -18.17 12.53 18.55
C GLU A 428 -19.65 12.29 18.88
N GLY A 429 -19.91 11.83 20.11
CA GLY A 429 -21.25 11.72 20.70
C GLY A 429 -22.05 10.46 20.33
N GLY A 430 -22.93 10.08 21.26
CA GLY A 430 -23.86 8.96 21.09
C GLY A 430 -23.17 7.59 21.05
N SER A 431 -23.79 6.61 20.39
CA SER A 431 -23.22 5.28 20.22
C SER A 431 -22.01 5.25 19.28
N TRP A 432 -21.84 6.30 18.47
CA TRP A 432 -20.79 6.45 17.46
C TRP A 432 -19.50 7.04 18.02
N GLU A 433 -19.55 7.61 19.22
CA GLU A 433 -18.41 8.30 19.84
C GLU A 433 -17.17 7.43 19.87
N GLY A 434 -16.10 7.93 19.24
CA GLY A 434 -14.80 7.31 19.21
C GLY A 434 -14.48 6.48 17.96
N GLY A 435 -15.48 6.16 17.15
CA GLY A 435 -15.27 5.45 15.90
C GLY A 435 -14.81 6.37 14.76
N ALA A 436 -14.81 5.82 13.55
CA ALA A 436 -14.42 6.54 12.34
C ALA A 436 -15.28 6.08 11.16
N ARG A 437 -15.59 6.99 10.24
CA ARG A 437 -16.28 6.70 8.98
C ARG A 437 -15.29 6.75 7.81
N TYR A 438 -15.68 6.26 6.64
CA TYR A 438 -14.86 6.32 5.41
C TYR A 438 -14.41 7.74 5.07
N TYR A 439 -15.30 8.70 5.25
CA TYR A 439 -15.10 10.13 5.09
C TYR A 439 -15.18 10.81 6.44
N ALA A 440 -14.69 12.04 6.51
CA ALA A 440 -14.60 12.75 7.76
C ALA A 440 -15.99 13.29 8.19
N THR A 441 -16.62 12.63 9.16
CA THR A 441 -17.89 13.05 9.75
C THR A 441 -17.83 12.96 11.27
N PRO A 442 -18.48 13.89 11.99
CA PRO A 442 -18.46 13.88 13.44
C PRO A 442 -19.56 13.01 14.06
N TYR A 443 -20.50 12.45 13.30
CA TYR A 443 -21.72 11.86 13.86
C TYR A 443 -21.99 10.41 13.44
N ASP A 444 -21.01 9.76 12.82
CA ASP A 444 -21.18 8.42 12.24
C ASP A 444 -19.86 7.64 12.31
N SER A 445 -19.93 6.33 12.44
CA SER A 445 -18.78 5.44 12.44
C SER A 445 -19.11 4.12 11.77
N ASP A 446 -18.12 3.55 11.09
CA ASP A 446 -18.23 2.28 10.37
C ASP A 446 -17.12 1.33 10.81
N GLY A 447 -17.48 0.13 11.27
CA GLY A 447 -16.51 -0.84 11.76
C GLY A 447 -15.51 -1.35 10.71
N SER A 448 -15.84 -1.25 9.42
CA SER A 448 -14.88 -1.51 8.36
C SER A 448 -13.83 -0.40 8.26
N ALA A 449 -14.17 0.86 8.53
CA ALA A 449 -13.23 1.97 8.56
C ALA A 449 -12.39 1.98 9.85
N VAL A 450 -13.00 1.68 11.01
CA VAL A 450 -12.31 1.67 12.30
C VAL A 450 -11.13 0.71 12.34
N GLY A 451 -11.26 -0.47 11.71
CA GLY A 451 -10.14 -1.43 11.64
C GLY A 451 -8.92 -0.92 10.87
N TRP A 452 -9.11 -0.07 9.84
CA TRP A 452 -8.00 0.57 9.11
C TRP A 452 -7.53 1.84 9.80
N TYR A 453 -8.44 2.57 10.41
CA TYR A 453 -8.15 3.70 11.26
C TYR A 453 -7.16 3.31 12.38
N ALA A 454 -7.47 2.25 13.12
CA ALA A 454 -6.64 1.76 14.21
C ALA A 454 -5.29 1.21 13.75
N ILE A 455 -5.22 0.50 12.60
CA ILE A 455 -3.95 -0.05 12.12
C ILE A 455 -2.96 1.04 11.71
N GLY A 456 -3.45 2.11 11.06
CA GLY A 456 -2.62 3.25 10.68
C GLY A 456 -2.05 3.97 11.90
N LEU A 457 -2.90 4.26 12.89
CA LEU A 457 -2.46 4.86 14.16
C LEU A 457 -1.47 3.98 14.93
N ALA A 458 -1.75 2.67 15.02
CA ALA A 458 -0.85 1.71 15.67
C ALA A 458 0.51 1.66 14.98
N ALA A 459 0.53 1.63 13.65
CA ALA A 459 1.76 1.64 12.87
C ALA A 459 2.56 2.93 13.09
N ALA A 460 1.91 4.10 13.07
CA ALA A 460 2.55 5.37 13.33
C ALA A 460 3.17 5.44 14.74
N GLN A 461 2.43 4.98 15.77
CA GLN A 461 2.94 4.88 17.15
C GLN A 461 4.14 3.93 17.25
N GLN A 462 4.06 2.74 16.63
CA GLN A 462 5.16 1.78 16.62
C GLN A 462 6.41 2.35 15.94
N ALA A 463 6.24 3.05 14.81
CA ALA A 463 7.34 3.62 14.07
C ALA A 463 8.06 4.71 14.89
N HIS A 464 7.31 5.52 15.63
CA HIS A 464 7.87 6.47 16.59
C HIS A 464 8.69 5.77 17.69
N LEU A 465 8.15 4.70 18.30
CA LEU A 465 8.85 3.94 19.33
C LEU A 465 10.12 3.25 18.81
N ALA A 466 10.11 2.78 17.56
CA ALA A 466 11.25 2.13 16.93
C ALA A 466 12.38 3.13 16.59
N THR A 467 12.04 4.41 16.41
CA THR A 467 13.00 5.44 15.99
C THR A 467 12.84 6.73 16.81
N PRO A 468 13.11 6.70 18.13
CA PRO A 468 12.98 7.88 18.96
C PRO A 468 13.91 8.97 18.41
N ILE A 469 13.36 10.06 17.89
CA ILE A 469 14.16 11.19 17.39
C ILE A 469 14.70 11.91 18.63
N PRO A 470 16.02 11.84 18.91
CA PRO A 470 16.55 12.43 20.12
C PRO A 470 16.62 13.95 19.98
N GLY A 471 15.70 14.65 20.64
CA GLY A 471 15.70 16.11 20.71
C GLY A 471 14.51 16.66 21.51
N PRO A 472 14.72 17.69 22.35
CA PRO A 472 13.60 18.42 22.95
C PRO A 472 12.87 19.18 21.82
N GLY A 473 11.76 18.63 21.32
CA GLY A 473 10.94 19.29 20.30
C GLY A 473 10.29 18.38 19.26
N PHE A 474 10.52 17.06 19.29
CA PHE A 474 9.69 16.11 18.55
C PHE A 474 8.70 15.51 19.56
N PRO A 475 7.42 15.91 19.54
CA PRO A 475 6.39 15.25 20.32
C PRO A 475 6.39 13.76 19.98
N MET A 476 5.97 12.93 20.93
CA MET A 476 5.64 11.57 20.54
C MET A 476 4.55 11.61 19.48
N ILE A 477 4.65 10.75 18.46
CA ILE A 477 3.44 10.37 17.70
C ILE A 477 2.61 9.50 18.64
N ASP A 478 1.96 10.16 19.59
CA ASP A 478 1.07 9.53 20.54
C ASP A 478 -0.30 10.17 20.37
N THR A 479 -1.31 9.34 20.30
CA THR A 479 -2.67 9.85 20.33
C THR A 479 -2.97 10.30 21.76
N ALA A 480 -3.72 11.39 21.90
CA ALA A 480 -4.13 11.84 23.22
C ALA A 480 -4.83 10.68 23.99
N PRO A 481 -4.61 10.49 25.30
CA PRO A 481 -5.29 9.42 26.04
C PRO A 481 -6.82 9.44 25.88
N THR A 482 -7.41 10.65 25.77
CA THR A 482 -8.83 10.86 25.51
C THR A 482 -9.28 10.24 24.19
N PHE A 483 -8.42 10.25 23.18
CA PHE A 483 -8.66 9.65 21.86
C PHE A 483 -8.86 8.13 21.97
N LYS A 484 -7.94 7.45 22.66
CA LYS A 484 -8.00 6.00 22.87
C LYS A 484 -9.19 5.62 23.74
N SER A 485 -9.52 6.42 24.76
CA SER A 485 -10.72 6.20 25.59
C SER A 485 -12.02 6.31 24.78
N ALA A 486 -12.12 7.28 23.87
CA ALA A 486 -13.27 7.37 22.97
C ALA A 486 -13.35 6.14 22.06
N LEU A 487 -12.25 5.74 21.42
CA LEU A 487 -12.24 4.55 20.57
C LEU A 487 -12.61 3.27 21.34
N ASP A 488 -12.16 3.14 22.59
CA ASP A 488 -12.52 2.03 23.49
C ASP A 488 -14.03 2.00 23.79
N LEU A 489 -14.67 3.17 23.93
CA LEU A 489 -16.13 3.29 24.05
C LEU A 489 -16.83 2.80 22.78
N TRP A 490 -16.39 3.24 21.60
CA TRP A 490 -16.96 2.79 20.34
C TRP A 490 -16.83 1.27 20.17
N LEU A 491 -15.64 0.70 20.42
CA LEU A 491 -15.40 -0.74 20.32
C LEU A 491 -16.28 -1.53 21.28
N THR A 492 -16.57 -0.98 22.45
CA THR A 492 -17.51 -1.57 23.41
C THR A 492 -18.93 -1.57 22.86
N ASN A 493 -19.37 -0.45 22.27
CA ASN A 493 -20.71 -0.33 21.70
C ASN A 493 -20.90 -1.16 20.42
N ASN A 494 -19.84 -1.37 19.65
CA ASN A 494 -19.88 -2.10 18.38
C ASN A 494 -19.67 -3.61 18.53
N SER A 495 -19.21 -4.07 19.69
CA SER A 495 -19.11 -5.50 20.00
C SER A 495 -20.49 -6.06 20.38
N ASN A 496 -20.93 -7.09 19.67
CA ASN A 496 -22.17 -7.77 20.03
C ASN A 496 -21.97 -8.60 21.31
N THR A 497 -22.54 -8.14 22.42
CA THR A 497 -22.51 -8.82 23.73
C THR A 497 -23.75 -9.66 24.03
N ASP A 498 -24.73 -9.71 23.12
CA ASP A 498 -26.00 -10.39 23.34
C ASP A 498 -25.85 -11.89 23.11
N ALA A 499 -25.37 -12.61 24.13
CA ALA A 499 -25.27 -14.07 24.11
C ALA A 499 -26.66 -14.75 24.11
N ILE A 500 -27.71 -14.04 24.55
CA ILE A 500 -28.86 -14.69 25.20
C ILE A 500 -30.24 -14.19 24.75
N THR A 501 -30.40 -13.00 24.18
CA THR A 501 -31.74 -12.38 24.05
C THR A 501 -32.51 -12.71 22.78
N VAL A 502 -31.94 -13.46 21.82
CA VAL A 502 -32.64 -13.89 20.60
C VAL A 502 -32.76 -15.41 20.52
N TYR A 503 -33.17 -16.04 21.62
CA TYR A 503 -33.68 -17.42 21.61
C TYR A 503 -35.09 -17.55 21.01
N GLY A 504 -35.68 -16.44 20.52
CA GLY A 504 -37.06 -16.39 20.02
C GLY A 504 -37.25 -16.07 18.54
N SER A 505 -36.26 -15.51 17.82
CA SER A 505 -36.40 -15.36 16.37
C SER A 505 -35.87 -16.61 15.70
N THR A 506 -36.73 -17.61 15.53
CA THR A 506 -36.55 -18.56 14.45
C THR A 506 -36.42 -17.76 13.16
N ASP A 507 -35.26 -17.84 12.52
CA ASP A 507 -35.19 -17.48 11.12
C ASP A 507 -36.16 -18.39 10.38
N ARG A 508 -37.26 -17.81 9.90
CA ARG A 508 -38.31 -18.54 9.15
C ARG A 508 -37.76 -19.22 7.88
N ARG A 509 -36.55 -18.89 7.42
CA ARG A 509 -35.96 -19.48 6.21
C ARG A 509 -35.10 -20.73 6.48
N THR A 510 -34.59 -20.94 7.69
CA THR A 510 -33.64 -22.03 7.99
C THR A 510 -34.00 -22.89 9.19
N GLY A 511 -34.92 -22.45 10.06
CA GLY A 511 -35.35 -23.25 11.22
C GLY A 511 -34.25 -23.52 12.27
N GLY A 512 -33.06 -22.90 12.15
CA GLY A 512 -31.91 -23.10 13.02
C GLY A 512 -31.57 -21.88 13.91
N TYR A 513 -30.99 -22.15 15.07
CA TYR A 513 -30.63 -21.17 16.11
C TYR A 513 -29.50 -20.22 15.64
N ARG A 514 -29.83 -18.94 15.38
CA ARG A 514 -28.85 -17.90 15.00
C ARG A 514 -28.14 -17.20 16.17
N GLY A 515 -28.66 -17.30 17.40
CA GLY A 515 -28.26 -16.43 18.51
C GLY A 515 -26.78 -16.52 18.91
N LEU A 516 -26.22 -17.73 18.98
CA LEU A 516 -24.84 -17.94 19.45
C LEU A 516 -23.78 -17.59 18.41
N HIS A 517 -24.13 -17.59 17.11
CA HIS A 517 -23.18 -17.29 16.04
C HIS A 517 -22.77 -15.82 15.99
N ARG A 518 -23.54 -14.91 16.61
CA ARG A 518 -23.27 -13.47 16.59
C ARG A 518 -22.45 -12.96 17.77
N TYR A 519 -22.49 -13.68 18.89
CA TYR A 519 -21.83 -13.25 20.11
C TYR A 519 -20.33 -13.01 19.88
N GLY A 520 -19.87 -11.83 20.28
CA GLY A 520 -18.49 -11.37 20.14
C GLY A 520 -18.12 -10.81 18.77
N GLY A 521 -19.01 -10.93 17.78
CA GLY A 521 -18.83 -10.32 16.47
C GLY A 521 -18.90 -8.79 16.54
N GLN A 522 -18.26 -8.11 15.59
CA GLN A 522 -18.39 -6.67 15.42
C GLN A 522 -19.19 -6.31 14.17
N ASP A 523 -20.02 -5.28 14.31
CA ASP A 523 -20.92 -4.77 13.29
C ASP A 523 -20.28 -3.65 12.45
N TYR A 524 -21.01 -3.22 11.41
CA TYR A 524 -20.74 -1.94 10.75
C TYR A 524 -20.99 -0.78 11.71
N GLU A 525 -22.07 -0.90 12.47
CA GLU A 525 -22.65 0.19 13.22
C GLU A 525 -23.18 -0.37 14.55
N PRO A 526 -22.99 0.31 15.69
CA PRO A 526 -23.47 -0.18 16.98
C PRO A 526 -24.95 -0.55 16.96
N GLY A 527 -25.26 -1.81 17.29
CA GLY A 527 -26.63 -2.35 17.33
C GLY A 527 -27.19 -2.80 15.98
N TYR A 528 -26.40 -2.75 14.91
CA TYR A 528 -26.82 -3.10 13.55
C TYR A 528 -26.38 -4.54 13.23
N HIS A 529 -27.26 -5.52 13.41
CA HIS A 529 -26.99 -6.99 13.33
C HIS A 529 -26.39 -7.54 12.01
N TYR A 530 -25.16 -7.16 11.67
CA TYR A 530 -24.42 -7.49 10.46
C TYR A 530 -22.97 -7.86 10.78
N GLU A 531 -22.80 -8.67 11.83
CA GLU A 531 -21.49 -9.08 12.32
C GLU A 531 -20.81 -9.93 11.25
N ASN A 532 -19.53 -9.71 11.02
CA ASN A 532 -18.76 -10.54 10.08
C ASN A 532 -17.27 -10.55 10.41
N ALA A 533 -16.59 -11.58 9.91
CA ALA A 533 -15.18 -11.83 10.19
C ALA A 533 -14.27 -10.64 9.85
N ALA A 534 -14.59 -9.86 8.79
CA ALA A 534 -13.80 -8.69 8.45
C ALA A 534 -13.83 -7.62 9.55
N LYS A 535 -15.01 -7.23 10.03
CA LYS A 535 -15.11 -6.17 11.05
C LYS A 535 -14.66 -6.69 12.40
N THR A 536 -14.97 -7.93 12.74
CA THR A 536 -14.47 -8.54 13.99
C THR A 536 -12.94 -8.58 14.02
N GLY A 537 -12.30 -8.97 12.90
CA GLY A 537 -10.84 -8.93 12.77
C GLY A 537 -10.26 -7.51 12.85
N GLY A 538 -10.91 -6.53 12.19
CA GLY A 538 -10.57 -5.11 12.33
C GLY A 538 -10.73 -4.58 13.76
N GLY A 539 -11.78 -5.02 14.44
CA GLY A 539 -12.09 -4.74 15.83
C GLY A 539 -11.02 -5.19 16.80
N LEU A 540 -10.47 -6.39 16.59
CA LEU A 540 -9.32 -6.88 17.36
C LEU A 540 -8.11 -5.95 17.24
N VAL A 541 -7.84 -5.38 16.06
CA VAL A 541 -6.77 -4.39 15.89
C VAL A 541 -7.08 -3.14 16.72
N GLY A 542 -8.33 -2.67 16.71
CA GLY A 542 -8.78 -1.55 17.55
C GLY A 542 -8.60 -1.83 19.04
N LEU A 543 -9.08 -2.98 19.51
CA LEU A 543 -8.95 -3.41 20.92
C LEU A 543 -7.48 -3.49 21.34
N HIS A 544 -6.61 -4.05 20.50
CA HIS A 544 -5.18 -4.09 20.78
C HIS A 544 -4.58 -2.68 20.86
N TYR A 545 -4.96 -1.79 19.95
CA TYR A 545 -4.46 -0.41 19.90
C TYR A 545 -4.84 0.42 21.14
N VAL A 546 -6.05 0.22 21.69
CA VAL A 546 -6.48 0.84 22.96
C VAL A 546 -5.92 0.13 24.20
N GLY A 547 -5.15 -0.95 24.02
CA GLY A 547 -4.44 -1.65 25.08
C GLY A 547 -5.27 -2.70 25.82
N ALA A 548 -6.36 -3.20 25.22
CA ALA A 548 -7.11 -4.31 25.78
C ALA A 548 -6.22 -5.58 25.85
N PRO A 549 -6.14 -6.27 27.00
CA PRO A 549 -5.41 -7.53 27.08
C PRO A 549 -6.16 -8.64 26.34
N VAL A 550 -5.47 -9.75 26.03
CA VAL A 550 -6.10 -10.93 25.40
C VAL A 550 -7.23 -11.54 26.24
N THR A 551 -7.21 -11.32 27.56
CA THR A 551 -8.24 -11.76 28.52
C THR A 551 -9.40 -10.77 28.65
N ASP A 552 -9.44 -9.70 27.85
CA ASP A 552 -10.59 -8.80 27.81
C ASP A 552 -11.79 -9.57 27.23
N PRO A 553 -12.97 -9.56 27.88
CA PRO A 553 -14.15 -10.28 27.38
C PRO A 553 -14.53 -9.94 25.94
N ARG A 554 -14.24 -8.70 25.48
CA ARG A 554 -14.48 -8.28 24.09
C ARG A 554 -13.52 -8.98 23.12
N VAL A 555 -12.27 -9.18 23.54
CA VAL A 555 -11.26 -9.92 22.77
C VAL A 555 -11.60 -11.40 22.73
N GLU A 556 -11.91 -12.00 23.88
CA GLU A 556 -12.32 -13.41 23.95
C GLU A 556 -13.58 -13.66 23.09
N GLY A 557 -14.58 -12.79 23.19
CA GLY A 557 -15.77 -12.83 22.35
C GLY A 557 -15.44 -12.76 20.86
N ALA A 558 -14.60 -11.81 20.44
CA ALA A 558 -14.20 -11.67 19.05
C ALA A 558 -13.44 -12.90 18.51
N LEU A 559 -12.55 -13.48 19.30
CA LEU A 559 -11.84 -14.72 18.94
C LEU A 559 -12.80 -15.90 18.82
N SER A 560 -13.73 -16.02 19.78
CA SER A 560 -14.79 -17.01 19.79
C SER A 560 -15.68 -16.89 18.55
N TYR A 561 -16.08 -15.67 18.19
CA TYR A 561 -16.82 -15.37 16.96
C TYR A 561 -16.06 -15.80 15.70
N LEU A 562 -14.79 -15.41 15.58
CA LEU A 562 -13.96 -15.73 14.41
C LEU A 562 -13.74 -17.23 14.27
N TYR A 563 -13.56 -17.95 15.39
CA TYR A 563 -13.44 -19.40 15.42
C TYR A 563 -14.68 -20.07 14.81
N ARG A 564 -15.88 -19.68 15.29
CA ARG A 564 -17.15 -20.22 14.77
C ARG A 564 -17.39 -19.80 13.32
N SER A 565 -17.05 -18.57 12.95
CA SER A 565 -17.33 -17.99 11.64
C SER A 565 -16.41 -18.48 10.52
N PHE A 566 -15.28 -19.10 10.87
CA PHE A 566 -14.28 -19.53 9.89
C PHE A 566 -14.86 -20.49 8.83
N PHE A 567 -15.75 -21.42 9.23
CA PHE A 567 -16.30 -22.45 8.35
C PHE A 567 -17.74 -22.20 7.88
N ILE A 568 -18.41 -21.18 8.39
CA ILE A 568 -19.81 -20.91 8.03
C ILE A 568 -19.87 -20.66 6.52
N PRO A 569 -20.64 -21.46 5.75
CA PRO A 569 -20.85 -21.20 4.33
C PRO A 569 -21.44 -19.81 4.17
N ASP A 570 -21.00 -19.07 3.16
CA ASP A 570 -21.36 -17.66 2.93
C ASP A 570 -22.80 -17.48 2.41
N VAL A 571 -23.77 -18.22 2.96
CA VAL A 571 -25.12 -18.29 2.42
C VAL A 571 -25.93 -17.02 2.65
N GLN A 572 -25.45 -16.04 3.43
CA GLN A 572 -26.30 -14.89 3.78
C GLN A 572 -25.62 -13.53 3.96
N MET A 573 -24.29 -13.40 4.04
CA MET A 573 -23.69 -12.09 4.41
C MET A 573 -22.37 -11.71 3.73
N GLY A 574 -22.00 -12.35 2.62
CA GLY A 574 -20.92 -11.96 1.68
C GLY A 574 -19.48 -11.99 2.23
N TRP A 575 -19.29 -11.58 3.48
CA TRP A 575 -18.02 -11.37 4.16
C TRP A 575 -18.03 -12.04 5.55
N SER A 576 -19.07 -12.80 5.90
CA SER A 576 -19.21 -13.44 7.23
C SER A 576 -18.19 -14.56 7.44
N SER A 577 -17.66 -15.15 6.37
CA SER A 577 -16.74 -16.27 6.45
C SER A 577 -15.28 -15.86 6.20
N ALA A 578 -14.36 -16.67 6.72
CA ALA A 578 -12.93 -16.58 6.39
C ALA A 578 -12.61 -17.03 4.94
N ARG A 579 -13.64 -17.28 4.12
CA ARG A 579 -13.48 -17.68 2.71
C ARG A 579 -13.35 -16.48 1.77
N ASP A 580 -13.69 -15.28 2.23
CA ASP A 580 -13.46 -14.04 1.50
C ASP A 580 -12.05 -13.50 1.81
N ALA A 581 -11.28 -13.13 0.77
CA ALA A 581 -9.89 -12.73 0.94
C ALA A 581 -9.73 -11.46 1.81
N TYR A 582 -10.70 -10.55 1.73
CA TYR A 582 -10.71 -9.34 2.54
C TYR A 582 -11.04 -9.67 4.01
N SER A 583 -12.06 -10.46 4.29
CA SER A 583 -12.39 -10.93 5.65
C SER A 583 -11.23 -11.68 6.29
N MET A 584 -10.60 -12.53 5.51
CA MET A 584 -9.46 -13.32 5.92
C MET A 584 -8.25 -12.45 6.27
N TYR A 585 -7.91 -11.47 5.43
CA TYR A 585 -6.86 -10.50 5.75
C TYR A 585 -7.17 -9.76 7.06
N ASN A 586 -8.40 -9.28 7.22
CA ASN A 586 -8.80 -8.53 8.41
C ASN A 586 -8.78 -9.38 9.69
N MET A 587 -9.18 -10.65 9.60
CA MET A 587 -9.05 -11.60 10.68
C MET A 587 -7.58 -11.78 11.06
N PHE A 588 -6.69 -12.01 10.09
CA PHE A 588 -5.28 -12.25 10.39
C PHE A 588 -4.55 -11.05 10.96
N LYS A 589 -4.85 -9.83 10.51
CA LYS A 589 -4.27 -8.65 11.16
C LYS A 589 -4.68 -8.56 12.65
N GLY A 590 -5.93 -8.87 12.97
CA GLY A 590 -6.44 -8.89 14.34
C GLY A 590 -5.77 -9.97 15.20
N LEU A 591 -5.66 -11.18 14.67
CA LEU A 591 -4.97 -12.29 15.35
C LEU A 591 -3.48 -12.00 15.55
N ASN A 592 -2.82 -11.41 14.54
CA ASN A 592 -1.42 -11.03 14.61
C ASN A 592 -1.17 -9.94 15.66
N ALA A 593 -2.10 -8.98 15.82
CA ALA A 593 -2.00 -7.96 16.86
C ALA A 593 -1.90 -8.57 18.27
N TYR A 594 -2.56 -9.71 18.52
CA TYR A 594 -2.47 -10.46 19.77
C TYR A 594 -1.46 -11.61 19.77
N ASN A 595 -0.66 -11.76 18.70
CA ASN A 595 0.27 -12.88 18.51
C ASN A 595 -0.41 -14.27 18.60
N ILE A 596 -1.63 -14.39 18.05
CA ILE A 596 -2.41 -15.62 18.05
C ILE A 596 -2.08 -16.43 16.79
N ILE A 597 -1.28 -17.48 16.99
CA ILE A 597 -0.85 -18.39 15.91
C ILE A 597 -1.85 -19.56 15.75
N THR A 598 -2.60 -19.88 16.80
CA THR A 598 -3.61 -20.94 16.78
C THR A 598 -4.93 -20.36 17.29
N LEU A 599 -5.95 -20.34 16.43
CA LEU A 599 -7.28 -19.90 16.79
C LEU A 599 -8.00 -21.04 17.52
N THR A 600 -8.30 -20.80 18.79
CA THR A 600 -9.15 -21.65 19.63
C THR A 600 -10.41 -20.89 19.98
N ASP A 601 -11.49 -21.57 20.39
CA ASP A 601 -12.61 -20.89 21.04
C ASP A 601 -12.29 -20.67 22.54
N PRO A 602 -11.95 -19.45 22.98
CA PRO A 602 -11.64 -19.19 24.39
C PRO A 602 -12.88 -19.31 25.30
N MET A 603 -14.09 -19.30 24.72
CA MET A 603 -15.35 -19.39 25.46
C MET A 603 -15.98 -20.79 25.40
N GLY A 604 -15.38 -21.70 24.65
CA GLY A 604 -15.76 -23.10 24.58
C GLY A 604 -15.41 -23.89 25.83
N GLY A 605 -16.15 -24.96 26.07
CA GLY A 605 -15.77 -25.96 27.08
C GLY A 605 -14.61 -26.85 26.62
N PRO A 606 -14.05 -27.70 27.49
CA PRO A 606 -13.04 -28.67 27.08
C PRO A 606 -13.57 -29.60 25.96
N GLY A 607 -13.04 -29.42 24.74
CA GLY A 607 -13.38 -30.23 23.57
C GLY A 607 -14.64 -29.81 22.82
N VAL A 608 -15.31 -28.73 23.22
CA VAL A 608 -16.46 -28.16 22.51
C VAL A 608 -16.35 -26.63 22.45
N ASP A 609 -16.87 -26.02 21.41
CA ASP A 609 -16.94 -24.56 21.27
C ASP A 609 -18.12 -23.99 22.08
N MET A 610 -18.35 -22.68 21.99
CA MET A 610 -19.41 -21.99 22.74
C MET A 610 -20.83 -22.48 22.38
N ASP A 611 -21.04 -23.10 21.22
CA ASP A 611 -22.35 -23.65 20.82
C ASP A 611 -22.49 -25.15 21.13
N GLY A 612 -21.45 -25.76 21.71
CA GLY A 612 -21.43 -27.16 22.12
C GLY A 612 -21.02 -28.11 21.00
N VAL A 613 -20.60 -27.60 19.84
CA VAL A 613 -20.02 -28.39 18.76
C VAL A 613 -18.60 -28.77 19.14
N ALA A 614 -18.19 -30.00 18.81
CA ALA A 614 -16.85 -30.46 19.09
C ALA A 614 -15.81 -29.53 18.45
N ASN A 615 -14.82 -29.11 19.24
CA ASN A 615 -13.75 -28.24 18.77
C ASN A 615 -13.12 -28.87 17.52
N TRP A 616 -13.07 -28.08 16.45
CA TRP A 616 -12.41 -28.46 15.23
C TRP A 616 -10.92 -28.70 15.51
N SER A 617 -10.43 -29.87 15.10
CA SER A 617 -9.09 -30.37 15.39
C SER A 617 -8.06 -30.07 14.30
N GLY A 618 -8.49 -29.50 13.17
CA GLY A 618 -7.57 -29.17 12.10
C GLY A 618 -6.79 -27.88 12.35
N ALA A 619 -5.67 -27.73 11.66
CA ALA A 619 -4.92 -26.48 11.65
C ALA A 619 -5.57 -25.53 10.64
N TRP A 620 -6.22 -24.47 11.13
CA TRP A 620 -6.94 -23.49 10.29
C TRP A 620 -6.02 -22.87 9.25
N PHE A 621 -4.74 -22.70 9.60
CA PHE A 621 -3.72 -22.20 8.70
C PHE A 621 -3.42 -23.17 7.56
N ASP A 622 -3.42 -24.49 7.83
CA ASP A 622 -3.14 -25.45 6.77
C ASP A 622 -4.29 -25.50 5.76
N ILE A 623 -5.54 -25.37 6.24
CA ILE A 623 -6.71 -25.19 5.38
C ILE A 623 -6.57 -23.93 4.52
N LEU A 624 -6.16 -22.81 5.11
CA LEU A 624 -5.87 -21.58 4.37
C LEU A 624 -4.77 -21.76 3.33
N ALA A 625 -3.65 -22.38 3.73
CA ALA A 625 -2.50 -22.59 2.84
C ALA A 625 -2.90 -23.47 1.66
N ASP A 626 -3.74 -24.47 1.90
CA ASP A 626 -4.28 -25.35 0.87
C ASP A 626 -5.25 -24.58 -0.05
N PHE A 627 -6.10 -23.69 0.50
CA PHE A 627 -6.95 -22.80 -0.29
C PHE A 627 -6.15 -21.85 -1.20
N ILE A 628 -5.13 -21.17 -0.67
CA ILE A 628 -4.33 -20.19 -1.43
C ILE A 628 -3.59 -20.87 -2.60
N VAL A 629 -3.13 -22.12 -2.44
CA VAL A 629 -2.48 -22.83 -3.55
C VAL A 629 -3.46 -23.50 -4.53
N GLY A 630 -4.78 -23.29 -4.35
CA GLY A 630 -5.81 -23.93 -5.17
C GLY A 630 -5.90 -25.44 -4.97
N ALA A 631 -5.37 -25.98 -3.87
CA ALA A 631 -5.62 -27.37 -3.49
C ALA A 631 -7.03 -27.44 -2.91
N ALA A 632 -7.91 -28.24 -3.52
CA ALA A 632 -9.18 -28.57 -2.88
C ALA A 632 -8.86 -29.15 -1.49
N PRO A 633 -9.38 -28.59 -0.38
CA PRO A 633 -9.14 -29.14 0.93
C PRO A 633 -9.58 -30.61 0.93
N ALA A 634 -8.78 -31.48 1.55
CA ALA A 634 -9.06 -32.92 1.59
C ALA A 634 -10.40 -33.26 2.30
N LEU A 635 -11.02 -32.27 2.97
CA LEU A 635 -12.20 -32.41 3.80
C LEU A 635 -13.19 -31.25 3.53
N GLY A 636 -14.00 -31.33 2.47
CA GLY A 636 -15.15 -30.44 2.27
C GLY A 636 -15.54 -30.20 0.80
N PRO A 637 -16.78 -29.74 0.52
CA PRO A 637 -17.15 -29.32 -0.82
C PRO A 637 -16.28 -28.13 -1.27
N PRO A 638 -15.96 -28.02 -2.58
CA PRO A 638 -15.13 -26.96 -3.12
C PRO A 638 -15.72 -25.60 -2.75
N THR A 639 -14.90 -24.75 -2.15
CA THR A 639 -15.31 -23.42 -1.68
C THR A 639 -15.22 -22.41 -2.83
N ASP A 640 -16.26 -21.59 -2.95
CA ASP A 640 -16.42 -20.56 -3.96
C ASP A 640 -15.54 -19.33 -3.67
N LEU A 641 -14.24 -19.45 -3.96
CA LEU A 641 -13.36 -18.30 -4.17
C LEU A 641 -13.33 -17.88 -5.66
N GLY A 642 -14.10 -18.55 -6.52
CA GLY A 642 -14.23 -18.21 -7.93
C GLY A 642 -14.79 -16.80 -8.16
N HIS A 643 -15.45 -16.24 -7.15
CA HIS A 643 -15.96 -14.87 -7.18
C HIS A 643 -14.89 -13.78 -7.02
N GLN A 644 -13.66 -14.08 -6.57
CA GLN A 644 -12.56 -13.11 -6.48
C GLN A 644 -11.34 -13.60 -7.25
N ALA A 645 -11.36 -13.26 -8.54
CA ALA A 645 -10.33 -13.45 -9.57
C ALA A 645 -8.90 -13.78 -9.07
N TRP A 646 -8.54 -15.06 -9.16
CA TRP A 646 -7.15 -15.49 -9.33
C TRP A 646 -6.92 -15.78 -10.82
N THR A 647 -5.94 -15.10 -11.45
CA THR A 647 -5.69 -15.17 -12.90
C THR A 647 -5.14 -16.52 -13.41
N GLY A 648 -5.15 -17.57 -12.58
CA GLY A 648 -4.79 -18.93 -12.97
C GLY A 648 -5.99 -19.82 -13.36
N ASN A 649 -7.22 -19.39 -13.12
CA ASN A 649 -8.42 -20.20 -13.39
C ASN A 649 -9.17 -19.65 -14.61
N ALA A 650 -8.74 -20.06 -15.81
CA ALA A 650 -9.24 -19.54 -17.09
C ALA A 650 -10.68 -19.97 -17.44
N SER A 651 -11.41 -20.65 -16.55
CA SER A 651 -12.80 -21.08 -16.77
C SER A 651 -13.78 -20.30 -15.89
N LEU A 652 -13.89 -19.00 -16.10
CA LEU A 652 -15.00 -18.19 -15.60
C LEU A 652 -15.92 -17.79 -16.75
N THR A 653 -16.58 -18.79 -17.35
CA THR A 653 -17.86 -18.56 -18.03
C THR A 653 -18.93 -18.40 -16.97
N SER A 654 -19.29 -17.14 -16.68
CA SER A 654 -20.59 -16.72 -16.14
C SER A 654 -21.22 -17.60 -15.06
N HIS A 655 -20.90 -17.37 -13.79
CA HIS A 655 -21.91 -17.57 -12.75
C HIS A 655 -22.73 -16.29 -12.65
N ALA A 656 -23.86 -16.30 -13.35
CA ALA A 656 -24.91 -15.32 -13.17
C ALA A 656 -25.38 -15.39 -11.71
N TYR A 657 -25.36 -14.26 -11.00
CA TYR A 657 -26.12 -14.11 -9.75
C TYR A 657 -27.59 -14.37 -10.08
N SER A 658 -28.07 -15.57 -9.75
CA SER A 658 -29.50 -15.82 -9.72
C SER A 658 -30.04 -15.26 -8.40
N TRP A 659 -30.87 -14.22 -8.49
CA TRP A 659 -31.65 -13.69 -7.38
C TRP A 659 -32.94 -14.49 -7.13
N THR A 660 -33.12 -15.67 -7.76
CA THR A 660 -34.28 -16.51 -7.43
C THR A 660 -34.02 -17.23 -6.12
N ASP A 661 -34.79 -16.83 -5.11
CA ASP A 661 -34.85 -17.24 -3.69
C ASP A 661 -34.93 -18.76 -3.37
N ASP A 662 -34.66 -19.67 -4.31
CA ASP A 662 -34.72 -21.13 -4.09
C ASP A 662 -33.46 -21.83 -4.62
N GLY A 663 -32.36 -21.74 -3.87
CA GLY A 663 -31.17 -22.56 -4.08
C GLY A 663 -31.37 -23.99 -3.58
N HIS A 664 -32.14 -24.79 -4.33
CA HIS A 664 -32.17 -26.25 -4.15
C HIS A 664 -30.79 -26.84 -4.49
N TYR A 665 -30.03 -27.26 -3.48
CA TYR A 665 -28.96 -28.25 -3.64
C TYR A 665 -29.50 -29.61 -3.20
N GLU A 666 -29.66 -30.55 -4.13
CA GLU A 666 -29.98 -31.93 -3.78
C GLU A 666 -28.78 -32.64 -3.12
N PRO A 667 -28.98 -33.51 -2.11
CA PRO A 667 -27.90 -34.09 -1.32
C PRO A 667 -27.34 -35.41 -1.91
N THR A 668 -27.54 -35.70 -3.20
CA THR A 668 -27.15 -37.00 -3.75
C THR A 668 -25.80 -36.92 -4.47
N GLY A 669 -24.79 -37.59 -3.90
CA GLY A 669 -23.42 -37.66 -4.39
C GLY A 669 -23.22 -38.39 -5.73
N THR A 670 -23.96 -38.00 -6.77
CA THR A 670 -23.74 -38.48 -8.15
C THR A 670 -22.86 -37.50 -8.91
N ARG A 671 -21.68 -37.97 -9.29
CA ARG A 671 -20.79 -37.32 -10.25
C ARG A 671 -21.58 -37.01 -11.53
N SER A 672 -21.70 -35.73 -11.88
CA SER A 672 -22.15 -35.35 -13.21
C SER A 672 -21.10 -35.83 -14.22
N GLY A 673 -21.51 -36.80 -15.05
CA GLY A 673 -20.75 -37.24 -16.20
C GLY A 673 -20.68 -36.15 -17.25
N VAL A 674 -19.64 -36.23 -18.08
CA VAL A 674 -19.45 -35.38 -19.26
C VAL A 674 -20.70 -35.44 -20.13
N HIS A 675 -21.45 -34.33 -20.21
CA HIS A 675 -22.51 -34.14 -21.18
C HIS A 675 -22.09 -33.07 -22.21
N ALA A 676 -22.25 -33.43 -23.48
CA ALA A 676 -22.03 -32.60 -24.65
C ALA A 676 -23.00 -31.38 -24.68
N PRO A 677 -22.68 -30.30 -25.42
CA PRO A 677 -23.41 -29.03 -25.31
C PRO A 677 -24.80 -29.15 -25.92
N MET A 678 -25.84 -28.79 -25.15
CA MET A 678 -27.18 -28.59 -25.68
C MET A 678 -27.77 -27.26 -25.19
N THR A 679 -27.95 -26.37 -26.18
CA THR A 679 -28.99 -25.35 -26.43
C THR A 679 -29.83 -24.74 -25.28
N ILE A 680 -29.79 -23.40 -25.22
CA ILE A 680 -30.61 -22.43 -24.46
C ILE A 680 -32.03 -22.33 -25.08
N PRO A 681 -33.13 -22.12 -24.32
CA PRO A 681 -33.63 -20.78 -23.92
C PRO A 681 -34.08 -20.76 -22.43
N GLU A 682 -33.98 -19.68 -21.66
CA GLU A 682 -34.86 -18.50 -21.63
C GLU A 682 -34.27 -17.47 -20.65
N TRP A 683 -34.33 -16.18 -21.00
CA TRP A 683 -34.02 -15.06 -20.12
C TRP A 683 -35.31 -14.44 -19.57
N GLY A 684 -35.39 -14.29 -18.24
CA GLY A 684 -36.40 -13.48 -17.54
C GLY A 684 -35.80 -12.19 -17.00
N MET A 685 -36.47 -11.07 -17.28
CA MET A 685 -36.07 -9.68 -17.00
C MET A 685 -35.82 -9.37 -15.51
N ALA A 686 -34.79 -8.55 -15.24
CA ALA A 686 -34.52 -7.93 -13.94
C ALA A 686 -35.14 -6.52 -13.85
N ALA A 687 -35.78 -6.22 -12.72
CA ALA A 687 -36.17 -4.88 -12.32
C ALA A 687 -35.20 -4.35 -11.25
N SER A 688 -34.88 -3.06 -11.37
CA SER A 688 -33.85 -2.26 -10.70
C SER A 688 -34.19 -1.81 -9.27
N ASP A 689 -33.17 -1.59 -8.42
CA ASP A 689 -33.27 -0.71 -7.25
C ASP A 689 -32.47 0.62 -7.41
N SER A 690 -33.26 1.68 -7.61
CA SER A 690 -33.24 3.11 -7.27
C SER A 690 -31.99 4.01 -7.15
N SER A 691 -30.74 3.63 -7.43
CA SER A 691 -29.60 4.60 -7.33
C SER A 691 -28.87 4.98 -8.62
N ALA A 692 -29.31 4.53 -9.80
CA ALA A 692 -28.67 4.88 -11.08
C ALA A 692 -29.67 5.53 -12.06
N TYR A 693 -29.91 6.82 -11.92
CA TYR A 693 -30.53 7.63 -12.97
C TYR A 693 -29.46 8.10 -13.97
N ILE A 694 -29.14 7.26 -14.94
CA ILE A 694 -28.67 7.72 -16.27
C ILE A 694 -29.46 6.94 -17.31
N ASN A 695 -30.44 7.62 -17.92
CA ASN A 695 -31.12 7.14 -19.12
C ASN A 695 -30.09 7.10 -20.27
N LEU A 696 -29.71 5.91 -20.72
CA LEU A 696 -28.94 5.71 -21.95
C LEU A 696 -29.91 5.76 -23.14
N VAL A 697 -30.00 6.91 -23.82
CA VAL A 697 -30.98 7.16 -24.91
C VAL A 697 -30.35 7.11 -26.32
N THR A 698 -29.12 6.62 -26.49
CA THR A 698 -28.52 6.50 -27.83
C THR A 698 -27.69 5.23 -28.04
N PRO A 699 -27.65 4.66 -29.27
CA PRO A 699 -27.18 3.28 -29.53
C PRO A 699 -25.65 3.09 -29.60
N TRP A 700 -24.85 3.80 -28.80
CA TRP A 700 -23.38 3.82 -28.95
C TRP A 700 -22.54 3.19 -27.82
N ASP A 701 -23.14 2.61 -26.78
CA ASP A 701 -22.36 2.07 -25.65
C ASP A 701 -22.62 0.58 -25.37
N ILE A 702 -22.22 -0.30 -26.28
CA ILE A 702 -21.89 -1.70 -25.97
C ILE A 702 -20.54 -2.03 -26.60
N LEU A 703 -19.45 -1.76 -25.88
CA LEU A 703 -18.19 -2.51 -26.01
C LEU A 703 -17.26 -2.22 -24.82
N VAL A 704 -16.49 -3.23 -24.46
CA VAL A 704 -15.38 -3.28 -23.48
C VAL A 704 -15.73 -3.82 -22.09
N SER A 705 -15.67 -5.14 -21.95
CA SER A 705 -15.07 -5.79 -20.77
C SER A 705 -14.55 -7.19 -21.14
N GLN A 706 -13.35 -7.29 -21.72
CA GLN A 706 -12.57 -8.53 -21.70
C GLN A 706 -11.10 -8.17 -21.45
N SER A 707 -10.61 -8.66 -20.32
CA SER A 707 -9.21 -8.66 -19.92
C SER A 707 -8.37 -9.40 -20.98
N THR A 708 -7.24 -8.79 -21.30
CA THR A 708 -6.21 -9.16 -22.27
C THR A 708 -5.79 -10.63 -22.20
N VAL A 709 -6.30 -11.45 -23.12
CA VAL A 709 -5.49 -12.45 -23.84
C VAL A 709 -4.81 -11.70 -24.99
N PHE A 710 -3.52 -11.93 -25.21
CA PHE A 710 -2.81 -11.36 -26.36
C PHE A 710 -3.48 -11.80 -27.67
N THR A 711 -4.25 -10.92 -28.29
CA THR A 711 -4.56 -10.95 -29.72
C THR A 711 -4.01 -9.67 -30.36
N PRO A 712 -3.49 -9.73 -31.61
CA PRO A 712 -3.00 -8.55 -32.30
C PRO A 712 -4.15 -7.55 -32.56
N LYS A 713 -3.79 -6.28 -32.82
CA LYS A 713 -4.71 -5.16 -33.12
C LYS A 713 -5.87 -5.58 -34.05
N PRO A 714 -7.08 -5.01 -33.92
CA PRO A 714 -8.21 -5.35 -34.77
C PRO A 714 -7.84 -5.20 -36.26
N VAL A 715 -7.95 -6.27 -37.03
CA VAL A 715 -7.47 -6.32 -38.42
C VAL A 715 -8.56 -5.96 -39.44
N ALA A 716 -9.84 -5.86 -39.05
CA ALA A 716 -10.90 -5.35 -39.92
C ALA A 716 -12.09 -4.77 -39.14
N VAL A 717 -12.63 -3.65 -39.61
CA VAL A 717 -13.96 -3.15 -39.21
C VAL A 717 -14.98 -3.80 -40.14
N ILE A 718 -15.77 -4.75 -39.63
CA ILE A 718 -16.87 -5.35 -40.39
C ILE A 718 -18.08 -4.41 -40.25
N SER A 719 -18.30 -3.55 -41.25
CA SER A 719 -19.52 -2.75 -41.32
C SER A 719 -20.68 -3.62 -41.84
N ARG A 720 -21.87 -3.50 -41.22
CA ARG A 720 -23.10 -4.15 -41.71
C ARG A 720 -23.27 -3.92 -43.22
N PRO A 721 -23.42 -4.97 -44.04
CA PRO A 721 -23.94 -4.81 -45.38
C PRO A 721 -25.36 -4.25 -45.29
N SER A 722 -25.73 -3.37 -46.23
CA SER A 722 -27.08 -2.82 -46.33
C SER A 722 -28.13 -3.83 -46.77
N ASP A 723 -27.78 -5.11 -46.91
CA ASP A 723 -28.64 -6.17 -47.46
C ASP A 723 -28.96 -7.19 -46.35
N PRO A 724 -30.23 -7.34 -45.91
CA PRO A 724 -30.62 -8.11 -44.72
C PRO A 724 -30.49 -9.65 -44.84
N ALA A 725 -29.80 -10.18 -45.85
CA ALA A 725 -29.61 -11.62 -46.03
C ALA A 725 -28.31 -12.01 -46.78
N GLY A 726 -27.23 -11.22 -46.66
CA GLY A 726 -25.96 -11.49 -47.36
C GLY A 726 -24.86 -12.08 -46.48
N GLU A 727 -24.26 -13.19 -46.90
CA GLU A 727 -22.96 -13.66 -46.37
C GLU A 727 -21.87 -12.63 -46.73
N THR A 728 -21.11 -12.19 -45.73
CA THR A 728 -19.96 -11.30 -45.91
C THR A 728 -18.68 -12.13 -45.86
N TYR A 729 -17.93 -12.12 -46.96
CA TYR A 729 -16.61 -12.72 -47.01
C TYR A 729 -15.65 -11.96 -46.09
N ILE A 730 -14.97 -12.68 -45.20
CA ILE A 730 -13.92 -12.13 -44.37
C ILE A 730 -12.60 -12.41 -45.10
N PRO A 731 -11.88 -11.39 -45.58
CA PRO A 731 -10.64 -11.61 -46.32
C PRO A 731 -9.51 -11.95 -45.34
N ASP A 732 -9.50 -13.19 -44.86
CA ASP A 732 -8.34 -13.78 -44.19
C ASP A 732 -8.32 -15.32 -44.33
N GLU A 733 -7.15 -15.89 -44.60
CA GLU A 733 -6.92 -17.34 -44.62
C GLU A 733 -6.30 -17.76 -43.29
N VAL A 734 -7.09 -18.30 -42.36
CA VAL A 734 -6.54 -18.99 -41.18
C VAL A 734 -6.35 -20.47 -41.53
N GLY A 735 -5.12 -20.83 -41.90
CA GLY A 735 -4.79 -22.21 -42.28
C GLY A 735 -5.23 -22.61 -43.70
N GLY A 736 -5.39 -21.65 -44.61
CA GLY A 736 -5.77 -21.90 -46.01
C GLY A 736 -7.25 -22.19 -46.23
N VAL A 737 -8.11 -21.77 -45.30
CA VAL A 737 -9.57 -21.91 -45.39
C VAL A 737 -10.20 -20.52 -45.34
N ASP A 738 -11.10 -20.27 -46.28
CA ASP A 738 -11.92 -19.05 -46.36
C ASP A 738 -13.01 -19.04 -45.29
N TYR A 739 -13.23 -17.88 -44.66
CA TYR A 739 -14.28 -17.68 -43.66
C TYR A 739 -15.33 -16.67 -44.16
N TYR A 740 -16.60 -16.98 -43.86
CA TYR A 740 -17.75 -16.15 -44.17
C TYR A 740 -18.56 -15.91 -42.89
N ALA A 741 -19.07 -14.68 -42.72
CA ALA A 741 -20.00 -14.35 -41.65
C ALA A 741 -21.39 -14.06 -42.22
N THR A 742 -22.42 -14.66 -41.62
CA THR A 742 -23.83 -14.42 -41.95
C THR A 742 -24.47 -13.73 -40.75
N PHE A 743 -25.22 -12.66 -41.00
CA PHE A 743 -25.94 -11.92 -39.96
C PHE A 743 -27.42 -12.23 -40.03
N ASP A 744 -28.07 -12.35 -38.87
CA ASP A 744 -29.53 -12.43 -38.80
C ASP A 744 -30.18 -11.05 -39.06
N PRO A 745 -31.52 -10.96 -39.20
CA PRO A 745 -32.21 -9.68 -39.39
C PRO A 745 -32.09 -8.69 -38.21
N GLY A 746 -31.73 -9.16 -37.02
CA GLY A 746 -31.37 -8.33 -35.86
C GLY A 746 -29.94 -7.81 -35.91
N GLY A 747 -29.13 -8.38 -36.81
CA GLY A 747 -27.71 -8.17 -37.04
C GLY A 747 -26.83 -8.71 -35.92
N ASN A 748 -27.21 -9.87 -35.38
CA ASN A 748 -26.34 -10.75 -34.60
C ASN A 748 -25.63 -11.77 -35.49
#